data_AF-A0A847A5J0-F1
#
_entry.id   AF-A0A847A5J0-F1
#
_cell.length_a   1.000
_cell.length_b   1.000
_cell.length_c   1.000
_cell.angle_alpha   90.00
_cell.angle_beta   90.00
_cell.angle_gamma   90.00
#
_symmetry.space_group_name_H-M   'P 1'
#
loop_
_entity.id
_entity.type
_entity.pdbx_description
1 polymer ?
#
loop_
_entity_poly.entity_id
_entity_poly.type
_entity_poly.pdbx_seq_one_letter_code
_entity_poly.pdbx_strand_id
1 'polypeptide(L)'
;MTEQPQAGLVRPEVDAATAAEIARECYGIEATATELGSNQDRNFLLTEADGNQSVLRIDNPAWSDEARDAQHAALEAYRAAGVAVPAGLPGLDGALTQHSRGFAVRRSEFVVGTPMLEAGYFAPTVMREFGALAAASVAALAPLQHEGLRRTHMWQMRVAHAETERLTPAIGDANLRERVQRAAAEAQAALAPLSDALPIQAIHGDLTDDNVMGVRGEDQRLHPHTVLDLGDLSYGWRVAELAVMVTSLLHHEPERPLTVLEAVASFHQAARLSAAEARAVWPLVVLRSSLLVASGHRQLDIDGTNDYARDRISGEQSMFDAATRYPLGEMTEQVLARLGFQGIAVGDGLKLVAAPAPAECLAYAPLPPHTDGSEFSDDVELRTLLPTLSRSVAIVDPGIESASLDAGKWLSPNAEHRLIDRALLRHAAAVLPYGVYRLTRTEIDAAEAAATWPIDTEVWVRGGEQMRVTSPVAATVHAVSDDQLVLQLDGHWRLVIAGFTPTLESGAELAVGTVLATGTELGLLPESSAKRQLVVGLRRSDAPELLPLPGGAQLVEPERVPAWRRLSRDPAAMLLIESRTQLDESGDEALRREKIFASAQERYYETPMQVERGWRHHLVDTTGRAYVDMVNNVTGLGHGHPGVADAVNRQIRVLNTNSRFLYRELADYSERLLALLPAGSGLDTVLLVNSGSEAVDLALRLAQAATGRSTVVALREAYHGWTLASDAVTTSAFDNPHALANRPDWVHIADVPNRFRGTYRGPADDARVGA
;
A
#
# COMPACT_ATOMS: atom_id res chain seq x y z
N MET A 1 10.06 12.42 46.13
CA MET A 1 11.31 11.72 45.73
C MET A 1 11.26 11.67 44.22
N THR A 2 12.11 12.42 43.54
CA THR A 2 12.16 12.50 42.07
C THR A 2 12.58 11.15 41.50
N GLU A 3 11.65 10.44 40.87
CA GLU A 3 11.93 9.23 40.10
C GLU A 3 12.86 9.58 38.93
N GLN A 4 14.02 8.93 38.88
CA GLN A 4 14.91 8.97 37.72
C GLN A 4 14.25 8.17 36.57
N PRO A 5 14.37 8.63 35.30
CA PRO A 5 13.92 7.84 34.15
C PRO A 5 14.76 6.56 34.05
N GLN A 6 14.14 5.41 34.29
CA GLN A 6 14.81 4.11 34.41
C GLN A 6 15.14 3.53 33.03
N ALA A 7 16.40 3.62 32.63
CA ALA A 7 16.97 2.80 31.56
C ALA A 7 17.47 1.47 32.17
N GLY A 8 16.80 0.36 31.83
CA GLY A 8 17.21 -1.02 32.14
C GLY A 8 16.97 -1.44 33.60
N LEU A 9 15.95 -2.25 33.85
CA LEU A 9 15.74 -2.93 35.14
C LEU A 9 16.45 -4.29 35.11
N VAL A 10 17.17 -4.63 36.18
CA VAL A 10 17.77 -5.97 36.35
C VAL A 10 16.64 -6.96 36.58
N ARG A 11 16.59 -8.04 35.78
CA ARG A 11 15.58 -9.09 35.90
C ARG A 11 15.72 -9.84 37.23
N PRO A 12 14.62 -10.39 37.79
CA PRO A 12 14.69 -11.25 38.96
C PRO A 12 15.66 -12.44 38.80
N GLU A 13 16.54 -12.65 39.78
CA GLU A 13 17.45 -13.81 39.86
C GLU A 13 16.70 -15.06 40.37
N VAL A 14 15.80 -15.61 39.55
CA VAL A 14 15.05 -16.84 39.82
C VAL A 14 15.38 -17.85 38.73
N ASP A 15 15.84 -19.05 39.07
CA ASP A 15 16.08 -20.12 38.10
C ASP A 15 14.84 -21.02 37.90
N ALA A 16 14.90 -21.93 36.93
CA ALA A 16 13.79 -22.82 36.61
C ALA A 16 13.41 -23.75 37.79
N ALA A 17 14.38 -24.21 38.57
CA ALA A 17 14.11 -25.05 39.74
C ALA A 17 13.33 -24.26 40.80
N THR A 18 13.75 -23.03 41.08
CA THR A 18 13.07 -22.13 42.01
C THR A 18 11.67 -21.77 41.51
N ALA A 19 11.50 -21.54 40.20
CA ALA A 19 10.19 -21.28 39.62
C ALA A 19 9.21 -22.46 39.81
N ALA A 20 9.68 -23.70 39.66
CA ALA A 20 8.87 -24.89 39.94
C ALA A 20 8.51 -25.01 41.43
N GLU A 21 9.43 -24.68 42.35
CA GLU A 21 9.13 -24.64 43.78
C GLU A 21 8.07 -23.60 44.12
N ILE A 22 8.16 -22.39 43.54
CA ILE A 22 7.15 -21.33 43.70
C ILE A 22 5.79 -21.79 43.18
N ALA A 23 5.74 -22.47 42.04
CA ALA A 23 4.50 -23.01 41.48
C ALA A 23 3.83 -24.00 42.45
N ARG A 24 4.61 -24.88 43.08
CA ARG A 24 4.12 -25.82 44.09
C ARG A 24 3.64 -25.14 45.36
N GLU A 25 4.39 -24.15 45.86
CA GLU A 25 4.09 -23.48 47.13
C GLU A 25 2.90 -22.51 47.03
N CYS A 26 2.84 -21.70 45.97
CA CYS A 26 1.83 -20.66 45.82
C CYS A 26 0.56 -21.15 45.10
N TYR A 27 0.69 -22.14 44.21
CA TYR A 27 -0.40 -22.59 43.35
C TYR A 27 -0.74 -24.08 43.48
N GLY A 28 0.01 -24.84 44.31
CA GLY A 28 -0.27 -26.25 44.58
C GLY A 28 -0.04 -27.19 43.39
N ILE A 29 0.73 -26.77 42.38
CA ILE A 29 0.97 -27.56 41.16
C ILE A 29 2.38 -28.13 41.12
N GLU A 30 2.49 -29.38 40.67
CA GLU A 30 3.75 -30.06 40.39
C GLU A 30 4.03 -29.95 38.87
N ALA A 31 5.00 -29.12 38.49
CA ALA A 31 5.30 -28.83 37.09
C ALA A 31 6.80 -28.68 36.84
N THR A 32 7.23 -28.92 35.60
CA THR A 32 8.57 -28.51 35.13
C THR A 32 8.51 -27.10 34.58
N ALA A 33 9.45 -26.23 34.97
CA ALA A 33 9.55 -24.86 34.47
C ALA A 33 10.60 -24.74 33.36
N THR A 34 10.29 -24.00 32.30
CA THR A 34 11.22 -23.60 31.23
C THR A 34 11.14 -22.11 31.02
N GLU A 35 12.26 -21.40 30.99
CA GLU A 35 12.26 -19.94 30.81
C GLU A 35 11.83 -19.54 29.39
N LEU A 36 10.93 -18.56 29.28
CA LEU A 36 10.39 -18.05 28.01
C LEU A 36 11.08 -16.76 27.51
N GLY A 37 12.07 -16.24 28.25
CA GLY A 37 12.70 -14.95 27.98
C GLY A 37 11.85 -13.76 28.42
N SER A 38 12.49 -12.63 28.74
CA SER A 38 11.84 -11.35 29.08
C SER A 38 12.91 -10.25 29.26
N ASN A 39 12.53 -8.98 29.14
CA ASN A 39 13.45 -7.85 29.33
C ASN A 39 13.51 -7.35 30.78
N GLN A 40 12.37 -7.27 31.48
CA GLN A 40 12.28 -6.64 32.82
C GLN A 40 11.80 -7.61 33.91
N ASP A 41 10.84 -8.48 33.58
CA ASP A 41 10.35 -9.56 34.44
C ASP A 41 11.08 -10.88 34.14
N ARG A 42 10.65 -11.98 34.78
CA ARG A 42 11.10 -13.33 34.42
C ARG A 42 9.92 -14.28 34.24
N ASN A 43 9.73 -14.75 33.02
CA ASN A 43 8.60 -15.60 32.63
C ASN A 43 9.03 -17.06 32.46
N PHE A 44 8.24 -17.99 33.00
CA PHE A 44 8.44 -19.44 32.89
C PHE A 44 7.20 -20.13 32.35
N LEU A 45 7.38 -21.00 31.37
CA LEU A 45 6.40 -22.01 30.98
C LEU A 45 6.41 -23.13 32.01
N LEU A 46 5.29 -23.35 32.68
CA LEU A 46 5.05 -24.48 33.55
C LEU A 46 4.35 -25.58 32.74
N THR A 47 4.92 -26.79 32.74
CA THR A 47 4.31 -27.98 32.12
C THR A 47 4.05 -29.04 33.20
N GLU A 48 2.78 -29.38 33.39
CA GLU A 48 2.31 -30.42 34.33
C GLU A 48 2.45 -31.81 33.69
N ALA A 49 2.38 -32.87 34.50
CA ALA A 49 2.62 -34.25 34.03
C ALA A 49 1.59 -34.76 33.00
N ASP A 50 0.40 -34.16 32.97
CA ASP A 50 -0.66 -34.45 31.99
C ASP A 50 -0.52 -33.64 30.69
N GLY A 51 0.49 -32.77 30.60
CA GLY A 51 0.74 -31.89 29.46
C GLY A 51 0.04 -30.53 29.55
N ASN A 52 -0.70 -30.24 30.63
CA ASN A 52 -1.28 -28.90 30.82
C ASN A 52 -0.18 -27.85 31.00
N GLN A 53 -0.40 -26.68 30.38
CA GLN A 53 0.56 -25.59 30.34
C GLN A 53 -0.02 -24.31 30.95
N SER A 54 0.84 -23.59 31.66
CA SER A 54 0.54 -22.24 32.19
C SER A 54 1.81 -21.40 32.26
N VAL A 55 1.68 -20.10 32.37
CA VAL A 55 2.83 -19.18 32.47
C VAL A 55 2.93 -18.64 33.89
N LEU A 56 4.13 -18.73 34.47
CA LEU A 56 4.48 -18.10 35.74
C LEU A 56 5.34 -16.87 35.45
N ARG A 57 4.86 -15.70 35.87
CA ARG A 57 5.60 -14.43 35.79
C ARG A 57 6.11 -14.06 37.18
N ILE A 58 7.42 -13.85 37.29
CA ILE A 58 8.08 -13.24 38.43
C ILE A 58 8.24 -11.75 38.12
N ASP A 59 7.46 -10.91 38.80
CA ASP A 59 7.44 -9.47 38.56
C ASP A 59 8.73 -8.83 39.10
N ASN A 60 9.23 -7.83 38.40
CA ASN A 60 10.31 -7.00 38.92
C ASN A 60 9.90 -6.31 40.26
N PRO A 61 10.77 -6.29 41.29
CA PRO A 61 10.49 -5.57 42.54
C PRO A 61 10.27 -4.08 42.37
N ALA A 62 10.71 -3.48 41.25
CA ALA A 62 10.47 -2.08 40.93
C ALA A 62 8.98 -1.76 40.68
N TRP A 63 8.14 -2.76 40.38
CA TRP A 63 6.71 -2.53 40.18
C TRP A 63 5.97 -2.38 41.51
N SER A 64 5.05 -1.41 41.59
CA SER A 64 4.17 -1.22 42.75
C SER A 64 2.97 -2.16 42.69
N ASP A 65 2.34 -2.42 43.83
CA ASP A 65 1.14 -3.27 43.89
C ASP A 65 -0.02 -2.63 43.14
N GLU A 66 -0.16 -1.31 43.18
CA GLU A 66 -1.18 -0.57 42.43
C GLU A 66 -1.01 -0.76 40.91
N ALA A 67 0.23 -0.85 40.42
CA ALA A 67 0.49 -1.11 39.00
C ALA A 67 0.08 -2.53 38.60
N ARG A 68 0.27 -3.52 39.50
CA ARG A 68 -0.18 -4.91 39.28
C ARG A 68 -1.71 -5.01 39.27
N ASP A 69 -2.36 -4.33 40.22
CA ASP A 69 -3.82 -4.26 40.29
C ASP A 69 -4.42 -3.61 39.05
N ALA A 70 -3.77 -2.57 38.51
CA ALA A 70 -4.17 -1.97 37.24
C ALA A 70 -4.11 -2.97 36.07
N GLN A 71 -3.10 -3.85 36.03
CA GLN A 71 -3.00 -4.90 35.01
C GLN A 71 -4.13 -5.93 35.15
N HIS A 72 -4.49 -6.33 36.37
CA HIS A 72 -5.64 -7.21 36.58
C HIS A 72 -6.96 -6.58 36.12
N ALA A 73 -7.19 -5.31 36.47
CA ALA A 73 -8.38 -4.58 36.03
C ALA A 73 -8.43 -4.42 34.50
N ALA A 74 -7.29 -4.24 33.83
CA ALA A 74 -7.21 -4.22 32.37
C ALA A 74 -7.54 -5.57 31.72
N LEU A 75 -7.05 -6.70 32.28
CA LEU A 75 -7.43 -8.03 31.80
C LEU A 75 -8.94 -8.26 31.90
N GLU A 76 -9.56 -7.82 33.00
CA GLU A 76 -11.01 -7.91 33.17
C GLU A 76 -11.75 -7.03 32.14
N ALA A 77 -11.27 -5.81 31.90
CA ALA A 77 -11.83 -4.90 30.90
C ALA A 77 -11.76 -5.48 29.48
N TYR A 78 -10.63 -6.09 29.09
CA TYR A 78 -10.50 -6.80 27.81
C TYR A 78 -11.49 -7.96 27.68
N ARG A 79 -11.59 -8.81 28.70
CA ARG A 79 -12.53 -9.94 28.70
C ARG A 79 -13.97 -9.48 28.60
N ALA A 80 -14.34 -8.42 29.31
CA ALA A 80 -15.67 -7.83 29.25
C ALA A 80 -16.00 -7.25 27.86
N ALA A 81 -14.99 -6.76 27.15
CA ALA A 81 -15.10 -6.26 25.78
C ALA A 81 -14.98 -7.36 24.69
N GLY A 82 -14.72 -8.61 25.07
CA GLY A 82 -14.53 -9.73 24.14
C GLY A 82 -13.16 -9.75 23.44
N VAL A 83 -12.18 -8.98 23.93
CA VAL A 83 -10.80 -9.07 23.46
C VAL A 83 -10.14 -10.28 24.14
N ALA A 84 -9.59 -11.19 23.34
CA ALA A 84 -8.95 -12.39 23.88
C ALA A 84 -7.64 -12.03 24.59
N VAL A 85 -7.56 -12.39 25.87
CA VAL A 85 -6.40 -12.24 26.75
C VAL A 85 -6.31 -13.47 27.65
N PRO A 86 -5.10 -13.88 28.09
CA PRO A 86 -4.96 -15.01 29.01
C PRO A 86 -5.64 -14.72 30.35
N ALA A 87 -6.35 -15.71 30.91
CA ALA A 87 -6.90 -15.56 32.26
C ALA A 87 -5.79 -15.61 33.32
N GLY A 88 -5.88 -14.75 34.32
CA GLY A 88 -5.11 -14.91 35.56
C GLY A 88 -5.62 -16.13 36.35
N LEU A 89 -4.69 -16.95 36.83
CA LEU A 89 -4.98 -18.15 37.61
C LEU A 89 -4.66 -17.86 39.09
N PRO A 90 -5.64 -17.99 40.00
CA PRO A 90 -5.43 -17.66 41.42
C PRO A 90 -4.52 -18.66 42.12
N GLY A 91 -3.83 -18.18 43.16
CA GLY A 91 -3.08 -19.03 44.08
C GLY A 91 -3.98 -19.78 45.06
N LEU A 92 -3.35 -20.54 45.96
CA LEU A 92 -4.03 -21.35 46.98
C LEU A 92 -4.86 -20.52 47.97
N ASP A 93 -4.52 -19.24 48.14
CA ASP A 93 -5.26 -18.28 48.97
C ASP A 93 -6.39 -17.55 48.23
N GLY A 94 -6.56 -17.84 46.93
CA GLY A 94 -7.56 -17.21 46.06
C GLY A 94 -7.13 -15.87 45.45
N ALA A 95 -5.97 -15.32 45.80
CA ALA A 95 -5.45 -14.08 45.22
C ALA A 95 -4.74 -14.31 43.88
N LEU A 96 -4.85 -13.34 42.97
CA LEU A 96 -4.16 -13.38 41.67
C LEU A 96 -2.67 -13.03 41.76
N THR A 97 -2.28 -12.19 42.72
CA THR A 97 -0.88 -11.90 43.04
C THR A 97 -0.47 -12.70 44.28
N GLN A 98 0.58 -13.50 44.13
CA GLN A 98 1.21 -14.25 45.21
C GLN A 98 2.54 -13.58 45.59
N HIS A 99 2.99 -13.77 46.82
CA HIS A 99 4.32 -13.30 47.25
C HIS A 99 5.17 -14.49 47.69
N SER A 100 6.32 -14.67 47.05
CA SER A 100 7.26 -15.74 47.40
C SER A 100 8.70 -15.27 47.23
N ARG A 101 9.55 -15.63 48.19
CA ARG A 101 11.00 -15.33 48.17
C ARG A 101 11.33 -13.85 47.91
N GLY A 102 10.46 -12.93 48.35
CA GLY A 102 10.62 -11.48 48.18
C GLY A 102 10.14 -10.92 46.84
N PHE A 103 9.57 -11.76 45.96
CA PHE A 103 9.01 -11.35 44.68
C PHE A 103 7.49 -11.45 44.67
N ALA A 104 6.84 -10.57 43.91
CA ALA A 104 5.46 -10.76 43.49
C ALA A 104 5.44 -11.72 42.30
N VAL A 105 4.49 -12.66 42.32
CA VAL A 105 4.40 -13.76 41.38
C VAL A 105 2.96 -13.92 40.91
N ARG A 106 2.77 -14.01 39.60
CA ARG A 106 1.44 -14.18 38.98
C ARG A 106 1.46 -15.37 38.03
N ARG A 107 0.35 -16.11 37.97
CA ARG A 107 0.17 -17.23 37.05
C ARG A 107 -0.95 -16.91 36.06
N SER A 108 -0.78 -17.28 34.80
CA SER A 108 -1.81 -17.15 33.78
C SER A 108 -1.97 -18.42 32.95
N GLU A 109 -3.08 -18.52 32.24
CA GLU A 109 -3.25 -19.52 31.17
C GLU A 109 -2.11 -19.41 30.15
N PHE A 110 -1.71 -20.55 29.59
CA PHE A 110 -0.83 -20.59 28.43
C PHE A 110 -1.66 -20.37 27.16
N VAL A 111 -1.22 -19.43 26.33
CA VAL A 111 -1.91 -19.11 25.07
C VAL A 111 -1.35 -19.99 23.97
N VAL A 112 -2.20 -20.90 23.46
CA VAL A 112 -1.86 -21.75 22.32
C VAL A 112 -1.95 -20.92 21.03
N GLY A 113 -0.85 -20.84 20.29
CA GLY A 113 -0.77 -20.12 19.02
C GLY A 113 0.67 -19.95 18.54
N THR A 114 0.85 -19.14 17.50
CA THR A 114 2.17 -18.73 17.01
C THR A 114 2.33 -17.23 17.26
N PRO A 115 3.45 -16.75 17.85
CA PRO A 115 3.69 -15.32 17.98
C PRO A 115 3.60 -14.61 16.62
N MET A 116 2.93 -13.46 16.55
CA MET A 116 2.75 -12.78 15.27
C MET A 116 4.08 -12.28 14.69
N LEU A 117 5.06 -11.95 15.54
CA LEU A 117 6.43 -11.61 15.13
C LEU A 117 7.07 -12.68 14.20
N GLU A 118 6.75 -13.96 14.39
CA GLU A 118 7.35 -15.04 13.59
C GLU A 118 6.82 -15.13 12.15
N ALA A 119 5.72 -14.43 11.85
CA ALA A 119 5.24 -14.34 10.48
C ALA A 119 6.19 -13.43 9.67
N GLY A 120 6.65 -13.88 8.50
CA GLY A 120 7.53 -13.05 7.67
C GLY A 120 6.80 -12.02 6.79
N TYR A 121 5.48 -12.19 6.58
CA TYR A 121 4.68 -11.32 5.73
C TYR A 121 3.23 -11.26 6.24
N PHE A 122 2.65 -10.07 6.25
CA PHE A 122 1.24 -9.87 6.53
C PHE A 122 0.47 -9.44 5.28
N ALA A 123 -0.51 -10.25 4.91
CA ALA A 123 -1.47 -9.87 3.88
C ALA A 123 -2.29 -8.65 4.34
N PRO A 124 -2.84 -7.83 3.42
CA PRO A 124 -3.66 -6.67 3.77
C PRO A 124 -4.79 -6.97 4.74
N THR A 125 -5.43 -8.13 4.64
CA THR A 125 -6.48 -8.56 5.58
C THR A 125 -5.94 -8.71 7.01
N VAL A 126 -4.76 -9.28 7.19
CA VAL A 126 -4.10 -9.42 8.51
C VAL A 126 -3.72 -8.04 9.07
N MET A 127 -3.22 -7.12 8.23
CA MET A 127 -2.97 -5.73 8.63
C MET A 127 -4.25 -5.02 9.10
N ARG A 128 -5.37 -5.21 8.39
CA ARG A 128 -6.68 -4.66 8.81
C ARG A 128 -7.11 -5.23 10.17
N GLU A 129 -6.88 -6.50 10.44
CA GLU A 129 -7.20 -7.14 11.72
C GLU A 129 -6.37 -6.58 12.88
N PHE A 130 -5.09 -6.28 12.67
CA PHE A 130 -4.28 -5.53 13.64
C PHE A 130 -4.91 -4.16 13.95
N GLY A 131 -5.26 -3.38 12.93
CA GLY A 131 -5.95 -2.10 13.11
C GLY A 131 -7.25 -2.22 13.92
N ALA A 132 -8.04 -3.28 13.66
CA ALA A 132 -9.25 -3.58 14.40
C ALA A 132 -8.95 -4.00 15.85
N LEU A 133 -7.88 -4.77 16.10
CA LEU A 133 -7.44 -5.17 17.42
C LEU A 133 -6.99 -3.97 18.27
N ALA A 134 -6.21 -3.05 17.71
CA ALA A 134 -5.86 -1.80 18.39
C ALA A 134 -7.10 -0.96 18.70
N ALA A 135 -8.07 -0.89 17.79
CA ALA A 135 -9.34 -0.19 18.02
C ALA A 135 -10.17 -0.84 19.15
N ALA A 136 -10.25 -2.17 19.16
CA ALA A 136 -10.91 -2.93 20.23
C ALA A 136 -10.19 -2.72 21.57
N SER A 137 -8.87 -2.65 21.56
CA SER A 137 -8.07 -2.43 22.76
C SER A 137 -8.33 -1.07 23.39
N VAL A 138 -8.26 0.01 22.61
CA VAL A 138 -8.54 1.35 23.12
C VAL A 138 -9.99 1.52 23.59
N ALA A 139 -10.94 0.79 23.00
CA ALA A 139 -12.34 0.78 23.43
C ALA A 139 -12.52 0.00 24.74
N ALA A 140 -11.87 -1.15 24.90
CA ALA A 140 -11.91 -1.96 26.11
C ALA A 140 -11.35 -1.21 27.32
N LEU A 141 -10.25 -0.47 27.12
CA LEU A 141 -9.56 0.26 28.18
C LEU A 141 -10.12 1.66 28.46
N ALA A 142 -10.93 2.25 27.56
CA ALA A 142 -11.51 3.58 27.74
C ALA A 142 -12.20 3.83 29.11
N PRO A 143 -13.00 2.89 29.67
CA PRO A 143 -13.64 3.10 30.96
C PRO A 143 -12.71 2.86 32.16
N LEU A 144 -11.52 2.29 31.96
CA LEU A 144 -10.62 1.91 33.05
C LEU A 144 -10.01 3.16 33.70
N GLN A 145 -10.26 3.30 35.00
CA GLN A 145 -9.61 4.30 35.86
C GLN A 145 -8.95 3.62 37.05
N HIS A 146 -7.63 3.74 37.16
CA HIS A 146 -6.88 3.16 38.26
C HIS A 146 -5.66 4.02 38.61
N GLU A 147 -5.29 4.10 39.89
CA GLU A 147 -4.17 4.94 40.34
C GLU A 147 -2.83 4.40 39.86
N GLY A 148 -2.67 3.08 39.80
CA GLY A 148 -1.48 2.42 39.24
C GLY A 148 -1.17 2.73 37.76
N LEU A 149 -2.11 3.36 37.04
CA LEU A 149 -1.89 3.85 35.68
C LEU A 149 -1.17 5.21 35.64
N ARG A 150 -1.14 5.95 36.76
CA ARG A 150 -0.47 7.25 36.90
C ARG A 150 1.03 7.11 37.14
N ARG A 151 1.68 6.33 36.29
CA ARG A 151 3.14 6.17 36.27
C ARG A 151 3.72 6.84 35.04
N THR A 152 5.00 7.18 35.07
CA THR A 152 5.75 7.63 33.88
C THR A 152 6.84 6.62 33.61
N HIS A 153 6.87 6.06 32.41
CA HIS A 153 7.94 5.15 31.95
C HIS A 153 8.43 5.59 30.57
N MET A 154 9.60 5.12 30.17
CA MET A 154 10.29 5.60 28.97
C MET A 154 9.52 5.39 27.67
N TRP A 155 8.60 4.42 27.64
CA TRP A 155 7.82 4.08 26.46
C TRP A 155 6.58 4.96 26.26
N GLN A 156 6.29 5.88 27.18
CA GLN A 156 5.20 6.83 26.99
C GLN A 156 5.52 7.85 25.90
N MET A 157 4.68 7.88 24.87
CA MET A 157 4.88 8.77 23.73
C MET A 157 4.86 10.27 24.07
N ARG A 158 4.30 10.65 25.24
CA ARG A 158 4.32 12.04 25.75
C ARG A 158 5.71 12.51 26.18
N VAL A 159 6.60 11.58 26.54
CA VAL A 159 7.99 11.87 26.97
C VAL A 159 9.02 11.28 26.00
N ALA A 160 8.58 10.60 24.94
CA ALA A 160 9.45 9.87 24.02
C ALA A 160 10.54 10.73 23.35
N HIS A 161 10.28 12.00 23.05
CA HIS A 161 11.31 12.89 22.51
C HIS A 161 12.45 13.13 23.51
N ALA A 162 12.11 13.50 24.75
CA ALA A 162 13.11 13.73 25.80
C ALA A 162 13.90 12.46 26.12
N GLU A 163 13.24 11.30 26.12
CA GLU A 163 13.91 10.01 26.29
C GLU A 163 14.81 9.66 25.11
N THR A 164 14.38 9.94 23.88
CA THR A 164 15.22 9.76 22.68
C THR A 164 16.47 10.63 22.77
N GLU A 165 16.35 11.92 23.09
CA GLU A 165 17.50 12.81 23.27
C GLU A 165 18.47 12.30 24.34
N ARG A 166 17.94 11.78 25.46
CA ARG A 166 18.74 11.20 26.54
C ARG A 166 19.50 9.94 26.11
N LEU A 167 18.92 9.12 25.24
CA LEU A 167 19.45 7.82 24.84
C LEU A 167 20.34 7.87 23.59
N THR A 168 20.10 8.83 22.67
CA THR A 168 20.87 8.97 21.42
C THR A 168 22.40 9.01 21.56
N PRO A 169 23.02 9.49 22.66
CA PRO A 169 24.48 9.41 22.82
C PRO A 169 25.05 7.99 22.79
N ALA A 170 24.22 6.96 23.07
CA ALA A 170 24.63 5.55 22.99
C ALA A 170 24.80 5.04 21.54
N ILE A 171 24.19 5.70 20.55
CA ILE A 171 24.30 5.29 19.14
C ILE A 171 25.71 5.60 18.65
N GLY A 172 26.56 4.58 18.48
CA GLY A 172 27.97 4.76 18.08
C GLY A 172 28.16 5.35 16.68
N ASP A 173 27.24 5.10 15.75
CA ASP A 173 27.25 5.63 14.38
C ASP A 173 26.74 7.08 14.35
N ALA A 174 27.62 8.02 13.96
CA ALA A 174 27.31 9.45 13.89
C ALA A 174 26.21 9.79 12.88
N ASN A 175 26.18 9.12 11.72
CA ASN A 175 25.16 9.37 10.69
C ASN A 175 23.79 8.89 11.16
N LEU A 176 23.73 7.69 11.75
CA LEU A 176 22.49 7.17 12.32
C LEU A 176 22.01 8.06 13.47
N ARG A 177 22.91 8.48 14.36
CA ARG A 177 22.60 9.38 15.47
C ARG A 177 21.98 10.69 15.00
N GLU A 178 22.58 11.35 14.01
CA GLU A 178 22.06 12.60 13.44
C GLU A 178 20.68 12.39 12.80
N ARG A 179 20.50 11.30 12.03
CA ARG A 179 19.21 10.95 11.43
C ARG A 179 18.12 10.76 12.49
N VAL A 180 18.40 10.00 13.55
CA VAL A 180 17.46 9.75 14.67
C VAL A 180 17.11 11.04 15.39
N GLN A 181 18.10 11.88 15.71
CA GLN A 181 17.89 13.17 16.38
C GLN A 181 17.05 14.12 15.54
N ARG A 182 17.36 14.26 14.24
CA ARG A 182 16.59 15.10 13.32
C ARG A 182 15.15 14.61 13.18
N ALA A 183 14.96 13.32 12.94
CA ALA A 183 13.62 12.73 12.78
C ALA A 183 12.77 12.88 14.05
N ALA A 184 13.37 12.67 15.24
CA ALA A 184 12.69 12.88 16.51
C ALA A 184 12.30 14.35 16.73
N ALA A 185 13.19 15.30 16.40
CA ALA A 185 12.91 16.73 16.54
C ALA A 185 11.82 17.19 15.57
N GLU A 186 11.84 16.74 14.31
CA GLU A 186 10.79 17.02 13.32
C GLU A 186 9.43 16.46 13.76
N ALA A 187 9.40 15.22 14.25
CA ALA A 187 8.18 14.60 14.78
C ALA A 187 7.64 15.36 16.01
N GLN A 188 8.52 15.77 16.93
CA GLN A 188 8.13 16.55 18.11
C GLN A 188 7.57 17.92 17.72
N ALA A 189 8.17 18.60 16.74
CA ALA A 189 7.67 19.87 16.23
C ALA A 189 6.26 19.73 15.62
N ALA A 190 6.02 18.63 14.87
CA ALA A 190 4.70 18.33 14.31
C ALA A 190 3.64 17.98 15.39
N LEU A 191 4.05 17.36 16.50
CA LEU A 191 3.16 16.97 17.61
C LEU A 191 2.86 18.10 18.59
N ALA A 192 3.76 19.08 18.75
CA ALA A 192 3.60 20.19 19.67
C ALA A 192 2.25 20.92 19.55
N PRO A 193 1.77 21.34 18.35
CA PRO A 193 0.47 22.02 18.22
C PRO A 193 -0.75 21.10 18.40
N LEU A 194 -0.56 19.77 18.41
CA LEU A 194 -1.63 18.77 18.53
C LEU A 194 -1.83 18.30 19.97
N SER A 195 -0.79 18.38 20.79
CA SER A 195 -0.65 17.69 22.08
C SER A 195 -1.83 17.91 23.04
N ASP A 196 -2.34 19.14 23.13
CA ASP A 196 -3.47 19.50 24.01
C ASP A 196 -4.82 18.98 23.51
N ALA A 197 -4.94 18.69 22.21
CA ALA A 197 -6.15 18.18 21.57
C ALA A 197 -6.22 16.65 21.51
N LEU A 198 -5.13 15.95 21.85
CA LEU A 198 -5.07 14.48 21.83
C LEU A 198 -5.74 13.90 23.09
N PRO A 199 -6.76 13.04 22.97
CA PRO A 199 -7.40 12.39 24.11
C PRO A 199 -6.43 11.54 24.92
N ILE A 200 -6.49 11.63 26.24
CA ILE A 200 -5.72 10.79 27.17
C ILE A 200 -6.66 9.76 27.81
N GLN A 201 -6.25 8.49 27.80
CA GLN A 201 -6.96 7.39 28.46
C GLN A 201 -5.99 6.26 28.82
N ALA A 202 -6.51 5.22 29.48
CA ALA A 202 -5.76 3.98 29.67
C ALA A 202 -5.48 3.34 28.30
N ILE A 203 -4.23 2.97 28.07
CA ILE A 203 -3.78 2.26 26.87
C ILE A 203 -2.85 1.13 27.30
N HIS A 204 -2.76 0.08 26.48
CA HIS A 204 -1.78 -0.99 26.64
C HIS A 204 -0.36 -0.44 26.56
N GLY A 205 -0.12 0.49 25.62
CA GLY A 205 1.15 1.22 25.49
C GLY A 205 2.28 0.43 24.83
N ASP A 206 2.06 -0.84 24.52
CA ASP A 206 3.01 -1.73 23.84
C ASP A 206 2.29 -2.85 23.05
N LEU A 207 1.12 -2.54 22.45
CA LEU A 207 0.38 -3.50 21.63
C LEU A 207 1.07 -3.66 20.27
N THR A 208 2.04 -4.58 20.21
CA THR A 208 2.87 -4.89 19.04
C THR A 208 2.62 -6.32 18.56
N ASP A 209 3.15 -6.69 17.40
CA ASP A 209 3.16 -8.07 16.90
C ASP A 209 3.97 -9.05 17.78
N ASP A 210 4.87 -8.55 18.63
CA ASP A 210 5.50 -9.34 19.72
C ASP A 210 4.49 -9.76 20.80
N ASN A 211 3.56 -8.87 21.13
CA ASN A 211 2.61 -9.04 22.22
C ASN A 211 1.24 -9.54 21.73
N VAL A 212 1.17 -10.11 20.53
CA VAL A 212 -0.03 -10.72 19.97
C VAL A 212 0.26 -12.13 19.48
N MET A 213 -0.55 -13.08 19.94
CA MET A 213 -0.54 -14.46 19.46
C MET A 213 -1.54 -14.64 18.33
N GLY A 214 -1.09 -15.33 17.28
CA GLY A 214 -1.88 -15.64 16.12
C GLY A 214 -2.47 -17.04 16.11
N VAL A 215 -3.60 -17.19 15.41
CA VAL A 215 -4.26 -18.47 15.14
C VAL A 215 -4.41 -18.64 13.63
N ARG A 216 -4.24 -19.86 13.11
CA ARG A 216 -4.41 -20.13 11.68
C ARG A 216 -5.89 -20.19 11.31
N GLY A 217 -6.29 -19.38 10.32
CA GLY A 217 -7.63 -19.35 9.76
C GLY A 217 -7.87 -20.48 8.75
N GLU A 218 -9.10 -20.57 8.24
CA GLU A 218 -9.45 -21.52 7.16
C GLU A 218 -8.62 -21.27 5.88
N ASP A 219 -8.26 -20.00 5.64
CA ASP A 219 -7.39 -19.55 4.56
C ASP A 219 -5.90 -19.87 4.78
N GLN A 220 -5.57 -20.57 5.87
CA GLN A 220 -4.23 -20.97 6.32
C GLN A 220 -3.31 -19.81 6.75
N ARG A 221 -3.77 -18.56 6.71
CA ARG A 221 -3.02 -17.40 7.19
C ARG A 221 -3.03 -17.34 8.71
N LEU A 222 -2.04 -16.66 9.28
CA LEU A 222 -1.95 -16.43 10.72
C LEU A 222 -2.65 -15.10 11.03
N HIS A 223 -3.72 -15.14 11.83
CA HIS A 223 -4.53 -13.98 12.18
C HIS A 223 -4.28 -13.56 13.64
N PRO A 224 -4.12 -12.26 13.94
CA PRO A 224 -3.93 -11.78 15.31
C PRO A 224 -5.18 -12.09 16.14
N HIS A 225 -4.98 -12.69 17.32
CA HIS A 225 -6.08 -13.18 18.13
C HIS A 225 -5.97 -12.78 19.60
N THR A 226 -4.88 -13.16 20.28
CA THR A 226 -4.77 -13.00 21.73
C THR A 226 -3.70 -11.98 22.11
N VAL A 227 -4.11 -10.97 22.88
CA VAL A 227 -3.23 -9.92 23.42
C VAL A 227 -2.52 -10.43 24.66
N LEU A 228 -1.22 -10.15 24.75
CA LEU A 228 -0.34 -10.52 25.85
C LEU A 228 0.26 -9.28 26.51
N ASP A 229 0.88 -9.48 27.68
CA ASP A 229 1.76 -8.55 28.38
C ASP A 229 1.27 -7.11 28.61
N LEU A 230 0.71 -6.85 29.80
CA LEU A 230 0.30 -5.50 30.22
C LEU A 230 1.38 -4.75 31.02
N GLY A 231 2.64 -5.10 30.83
CA GLY A 231 3.80 -4.52 31.52
C GLY A 231 3.93 -3.01 31.36
N ASP A 232 3.47 -2.44 30.24
CA ASP A 232 3.55 -1.02 29.88
C ASP A 232 2.21 -0.26 29.97
N LEU A 233 1.17 -0.90 30.51
CA LEU A 233 -0.15 -0.31 30.74
C LEU A 233 -0.05 1.01 31.52
N SER A 234 -0.56 2.11 30.97
CA SER A 234 -0.54 3.43 31.61
C SER A 234 -1.55 4.40 30.98
N TYR A 235 -1.67 5.61 31.53
CA TYR A 235 -2.37 6.70 30.83
C TYR A 235 -1.50 7.28 29.72
N GLY A 236 -1.99 7.25 28.48
CA GLY A 236 -1.30 7.80 27.32
C GLY A 236 -2.28 8.44 26.33
N TRP A 237 -1.75 9.05 25.28
CA TRP A 237 -2.58 9.50 24.17
C TRP A 237 -3.24 8.29 23.52
N ARG A 238 -4.56 8.33 23.32
CA ARG A 238 -5.32 7.23 22.70
C ARG A 238 -4.71 6.78 21.37
N VAL A 239 -4.33 7.73 20.52
CA VAL A 239 -3.72 7.46 19.21
C VAL A 239 -2.33 6.85 19.28
N ALA A 240 -1.64 6.93 20.43
CA ALA A 240 -0.34 6.29 20.60
C ALA A 240 -0.42 4.75 20.52
N GLU A 241 -1.54 4.14 20.94
CA GLU A 241 -1.75 2.69 20.78
C GLU A 241 -1.65 2.27 19.31
N LEU A 242 -2.36 2.99 18.44
CA LEU A 242 -2.30 2.76 17.00
C LEU A 242 -0.90 3.00 16.44
N ALA A 243 -0.24 4.09 16.85
CA ALA A 243 1.09 4.42 16.35
C ALA A 243 2.13 3.37 16.75
N VAL A 244 2.10 2.88 17.99
CA VAL A 244 3.00 1.81 18.47
C VAL A 244 2.78 0.52 17.69
N MET A 245 1.51 0.13 17.49
CA MET A 245 1.18 -1.03 16.66
C MET A 245 1.71 -0.85 15.23
N VAL A 246 1.40 0.27 14.59
CA VAL A 246 1.83 0.54 13.21
C VAL A 246 3.35 0.53 13.08
N THR A 247 4.09 1.10 14.05
CA THR A 247 5.55 1.01 14.06
C THR A 247 6.01 -0.45 14.05
N SER A 248 5.42 -1.32 14.89
CA SER A 248 5.78 -2.74 14.95
C SER A 248 5.51 -3.50 13.66
N LEU A 249 4.54 -3.06 12.83
CA LEU A 249 4.25 -3.73 11.56
C LEU A 249 5.25 -3.38 10.44
N LEU A 250 6.04 -2.31 10.58
CA LEU A 250 6.90 -1.80 9.49
C LEU A 250 8.02 -2.77 9.10
N HIS A 251 8.53 -3.59 10.02
CA HIS A 251 9.64 -4.51 9.72
C HIS A 251 9.25 -5.72 8.86
N HIS A 252 7.95 -6.00 8.70
CA HIS A 252 7.47 -7.08 7.81
C HIS A 252 7.66 -6.75 6.33
N GLU A 253 7.52 -5.46 5.97
CA GLU A 253 7.73 -4.95 4.61
C GLU A 253 8.36 -3.54 4.63
N PRO A 254 9.63 -3.40 5.08
CA PRO A 254 10.25 -2.09 5.31
C PRO A 254 10.42 -1.26 4.03
N GLU A 255 10.47 -1.92 2.87
CA GLU A 255 10.56 -1.26 1.57
C GLU A 255 9.23 -0.64 1.11
N ARG A 256 8.10 -1.08 1.67
CA ARG A 256 6.74 -0.67 1.29
C ARG A 256 5.95 -0.18 2.52
N PRO A 257 6.38 0.92 3.17
CA PRO A 257 5.80 1.40 4.43
C PRO A 257 4.36 1.91 4.32
N LEU A 258 3.84 2.12 3.10
CA LEU A 258 2.44 2.56 2.91
C LEU A 258 1.42 1.44 3.15
N THR A 259 1.85 0.17 3.12
CA THR A 259 0.99 -1.00 3.37
C THR A 259 0.34 -0.97 4.76
N VAL A 260 1.05 -0.49 5.78
CA VAL A 260 0.55 -0.38 7.16
C VAL A 260 -0.62 0.61 7.30
N LEU A 261 -0.88 1.45 6.28
CA LEU A 261 -2.04 2.34 6.28
C LEU A 261 -3.37 1.55 6.22
N GLU A 262 -3.35 0.27 5.86
CA GLU A 262 -4.50 -0.63 6.02
C GLU A 262 -4.91 -0.80 7.50
N ALA A 263 -3.94 -0.93 8.41
CA ALA A 263 -4.20 -0.96 9.84
C ALA A 263 -4.77 0.38 10.34
N VAL A 264 -4.21 1.50 9.87
CA VAL A 264 -4.69 2.85 10.22
C VAL A 264 -6.14 3.07 9.76
N ALA A 265 -6.46 2.66 8.52
CA ALA A 265 -7.81 2.76 7.97
C ALA A 265 -8.81 1.89 8.74
N SER A 266 -8.44 0.65 9.06
CA SER A 266 -9.26 -0.28 9.84
C SER A 266 -9.51 0.24 11.26
N PHE A 267 -8.47 0.74 11.93
CA PHE A 267 -8.62 1.39 13.24
C PHE A 267 -9.62 2.54 13.16
N HIS A 268 -9.49 3.43 12.17
CA HIS A 268 -10.38 4.57 12.03
C HIS A 268 -11.84 4.17 11.77
N GLN A 269 -12.09 3.05 11.09
CA GLN A 269 -13.44 2.54 10.87
C GLN A 269 -14.10 2.09 12.18
N ALA A 270 -13.37 1.38 13.04
CA ALA A 270 -13.87 0.85 14.31
C ALA A 270 -13.83 1.88 15.46
N ALA A 271 -12.80 2.73 15.50
CA ALA A 271 -12.55 3.73 16.53
C ALA A 271 -12.13 5.05 15.86
N ARG A 272 -13.12 5.86 15.44
CA ARG A 272 -12.91 7.10 14.69
C ARG A 272 -11.83 7.99 15.33
N LEU A 273 -10.90 8.42 14.50
CA LEU A 273 -9.85 9.40 14.84
C LEU A 273 -10.40 10.81 14.62
N SER A 274 -10.05 11.74 15.50
CA SER A 274 -10.19 13.17 15.25
C SER A 274 -9.16 13.67 14.24
N ALA A 275 -9.32 14.88 13.72
CA ALA A 275 -8.32 15.49 12.83
C ALA A 275 -6.95 15.67 13.52
N ALA A 276 -6.93 15.94 14.83
CA ALA A 276 -5.69 16.04 15.61
C ALA A 276 -4.99 14.67 15.75
N GLU A 277 -5.75 13.62 16.09
CA GLU A 277 -5.21 12.27 16.17
C GLU A 277 -4.70 11.78 14.81
N ALA A 278 -5.46 11.99 13.73
CA ALA A 278 -5.06 11.60 12.38
C ALA A 278 -3.74 12.25 11.94
N ARG A 279 -3.52 13.53 12.29
CA ARG A 279 -2.24 14.23 12.05
C ARG A 279 -1.11 13.73 12.92
N ALA A 280 -1.41 13.22 14.12
CA ALA A 280 -0.42 12.72 15.07
C ALA A 280 0.06 11.30 14.75
N VAL A 281 -0.68 10.50 13.96
CA VAL A 281 -0.34 9.10 13.68
C VAL A 281 1.11 8.94 13.20
N TRP A 282 1.48 9.53 12.07
CA TRP A 282 2.83 9.33 11.51
C TRP A 282 3.95 10.00 12.31
N PRO A 283 3.79 11.23 12.83
CA PRO A 283 4.76 11.78 13.78
C PRO A 283 5.01 10.87 14.99
N LEU A 284 3.98 10.22 15.54
CA LEU A 284 4.15 9.25 16.62
C LEU A 284 4.87 7.98 16.16
N VAL A 285 4.60 7.49 14.95
CA VAL A 285 5.31 6.34 14.35
C VAL A 285 6.81 6.63 14.22
N VAL A 286 7.16 7.79 13.67
CA VAL A 286 8.56 8.25 13.57
C VAL A 286 9.18 8.36 14.96
N LEU A 287 8.52 9.03 15.90
CA LEU A 287 9.04 9.21 17.25
C LEU A 287 9.22 7.88 17.99
N ARG A 288 8.30 6.93 17.83
CA ARG A 288 8.41 5.59 18.43
C ARG A 288 9.59 4.83 17.83
N SER A 289 9.76 4.85 16.50
CA SER A 289 10.89 4.19 15.85
C SER A 289 12.25 4.79 16.24
N SER A 290 12.33 6.11 16.38
CA SER A 290 13.53 6.81 16.88
C SER A 290 13.88 6.39 18.32
N LEU A 291 12.87 6.30 19.19
CA LEU A 291 13.05 5.85 20.57
C LEU A 291 13.53 4.40 20.64
N LEU A 292 12.96 3.51 19.81
CA LEU A 292 13.37 2.10 19.73
C LEU A 292 14.86 1.99 19.37
N VAL A 293 15.30 2.64 18.29
CA VAL A 293 16.72 2.64 17.88
C VAL A 293 17.63 3.18 19.01
N ALA A 294 17.29 4.32 19.61
CA ALA A 294 18.09 4.91 20.67
C ALA A 294 18.17 3.99 21.91
N SER A 295 17.05 3.33 22.26
CA SER A 295 16.97 2.37 23.37
C SER A 295 17.77 1.09 23.10
N GLY A 296 17.65 0.50 21.90
CA GLY A 296 18.36 -0.72 21.52
C GLY A 296 19.87 -0.56 21.62
N HIS A 297 20.42 0.55 21.11
CA HIS A 297 21.86 0.86 21.24
C HIS A 297 22.28 1.05 22.70
N ARG A 298 21.45 1.70 23.53
CA ARG A 298 21.74 1.84 24.96
C ARG A 298 21.75 0.49 25.69
N GLN A 299 20.90 -0.47 25.27
CA GLN A 299 20.85 -1.79 25.88
C GLN A 299 22.13 -2.60 25.62
N LEU A 300 22.71 -2.49 24.41
CA LEU A 300 24.01 -3.09 24.11
C LEU A 300 25.16 -2.49 24.92
N ASP A 301 25.12 -1.18 25.19
CA ASP A 301 26.14 -0.54 26.05
C ASP A 301 26.12 -1.10 27.48
N ILE A 302 24.94 -1.51 27.97
CA ILE A 302 24.74 -2.01 29.33
C ILE A 302 25.06 -3.52 29.42
N ASP A 303 24.62 -4.31 28.43
CA ASP A 303 24.80 -5.76 28.38
C ASP A 303 25.17 -6.22 26.97
N GLY A 304 26.43 -5.97 26.59
CA GLY A 304 26.97 -6.30 25.26
C GLY A 304 27.08 -7.81 24.95
N THR A 305 26.78 -8.67 25.94
CA THR A 305 26.72 -10.13 25.81
C THR A 305 25.31 -10.67 25.52
N ASN A 306 24.30 -9.80 25.45
CA ASN A 306 22.93 -10.20 25.17
C ASN A 306 22.70 -10.39 23.66
N ASP A 307 22.83 -11.63 23.17
CA ASP A 307 22.58 -12.01 21.77
C ASP A 307 21.16 -11.61 21.31
N TYR A 308 20.17 -11.68 22.20
CA TYR A 308 18.79 -11.28 21.92
C TYR A 308 18.64 -9.76 21.66
N ALA A 309 19.38 -8.93 22.40
CA ALA A 309 19.41 -7.47 22.16
C ALA A 309 20.13 -7.11 20.84
N ARG A 310 21.12 -7.92 20.44
CA ARG A 310 21.87 -7.72 19.19
C ARG A 310 21.01 -7.99 17.95
N ASP A 311 20.21 -9.05 17.99
CA ASP A 311 19.36 -9.44 16.86
C ASP A 311 18.20 -8.43 16.64
N ARG A 312 17.64 -7.85 17.72
CA ARG A 312 16.53 -6.88 17.65
C ARG A 312 16.90 -5.52 17.04
N ILE A 313 18.15 -5.07 17.13
CA ILE A 313 18.56 -3.75 16.60
C ILE A 313 18.40 -3.66 15.09
N SER A 314 18.63 -4.76 14.38
CA SER A 314 18.43 -4.81 12.93
C SER A 314 16.97 -4.55 12.56
N GLY A 315 16.03 -5.14 13.30
CA GLY A 315 14.59 -4.89 13.16
C GLY A 315 14.20 -3.46 13.53
N GLU A 316 14.73 -2.93 14.64
CA GLU A 316 14.46 -1.55 15.08
C GLU A 316 14.96 -0.50 14.08
N GLN A 317 16.16 -0.69 13.52
CA GLN A 317 16.68 0.17 12.46
C GLN A 317 15.84 0.03 11.18
N SER A 318 15.41 -1.18 10.83
CA SER A 318 14.53 -1.41 9.67
C SER A 318 13.19 -0.67 9.83
N MET A 319 12.59 -0.69 11.03
CA MET A 319 11.38 0.08 11.34
C MET A 319 11.62 1.59 11.22
N PHE A 320 12.76 2.10 11.71
CA PHE A 320 13.12 3.52 11.61
C PHE A 320 13.37 3.95 10.16
N ASP A 321 14.08 3.14 9.37
CA ASP A 321 14.34 3.39 7.96
C ASP A 321 13.02 3.40 7.17
N ALA A 322 12.10 2.48 7.46
CA ALA A 322 10.77 2.45 6.87
C ALA A 322 9.90 3.66 7.27
N ALA A 323 9.90 4.03 8.56
CA ALA A 323 9.15 5.18 9.09
C ALA A 323 9.63 6.53 8.52
N THR A 324 10.92 6.62 8.17
CA THR A 324 11.58 7.83 7.65
C THR A 324 11.88 7.77 6.15
N ARG A 325 11.39 6.74 5.43
CA ARG A 325 11.61 6.55 3.99
C ARG A 325 11.09 7.71 3.15
N TYR A 326 9.91 8.23 3.51
CA TYR A 326 9.30 9.40 2.90
C TYR A 326 9.29 10.58 3.88
N PRO A 327 9.28 11.84 3.39
CA PRO A 327 9.21 13.01 4.25
C PRO A 327 8.00 12.96 5.20
N LEU A 328 8.19 13.40 6.46
CA LEU A 328 7.15 13.37 7.48
C LEU A 328 5.85 14.07 7.05
N GLY A 329 5.98 15.20 6.34
CA GLY A 329 4.83 15.94 5.79
C GLY A 329 4.05 15.14 4.74
N GLU A 330 4.75 14.40 3.88
CA GLU A 330 4.13 13.54 2.88
C GLU A 330 3.35 12.40 3.55
N MET A 331 3.99 11.71 4.50
CA MET A 331 3.35 10.61 5.22
C MET A 331 2.15 11.05 6.06
N THR A 332 2.21 12.25 6.64
CA THR A 332 1.05 12.84 7.32
C THR A 332 -0.11 13.06 6.34
N GLU A 333 0.15 13.58 5.13
CA GLU A 333 -0.88 13.74 4.11
C GLU A 333 -1.38 12.40 3.56
N GLN A 334 -0.56 11.34 3.53
CA GLN A 334 -0.98 9.99 3.18
C GLN A 334 -2.02 9.45 4.18
N VAL A 335 -1.75 9.58 5.49
CA VAL A 335 -2.71 9.20 6.53
C VAL A 335 -4.01 9.99 6.36
N LEU A 336 -3.93 11.31 6.19
CA LEU A 336 -5.13 12.14 6.02
C LEU A 336 -5.93 11.76 4.76
N ALA A 337 -5.26 11.47 3.65
CA ALA A 337 -5.89 11.03 2.41
C ALA A 337 -6.59 9.68 2.60
N ARG A 338 -5.90 8.69 3.19
CA ARG A 338 -6.43 7.34 3.44
C ARG A 338 -7.69 7.37 4.32
N LEU A 339 -7.72 8.28 5.30
CA LEU A 339 -8.83 8.44 6.24
C LEU A 339 -9.95 9.34 5.73
N GLY A 340 -9.81 9.95 4.54
CA GLY A 340 -10.83 10.81 3.95
C GLY A 340 -10.93 12.22 4.57
N PHE A 341 -9.93 12.68 5.31
CA PHE A 341 -9.92 14.06 5.83
C PHE A 341 -9.68 15.04 4.69
N GLN A 342 -10.58 15.99 4.48
CA GLN A 342 -10.41 17.06 3.49
C GLN A 342 -9.68 18.27 4.11
N GLY A 343 -8.66 18.79 3.43
CA GLY A 343 -8.08 20.12 3.74
C GLY A 343 -6.61 20.16 4.17
N ILE A 344 -6.06 21.37 4.12
CA ILE A 344 -4.68 21.76 4.46
C ILE A 344 -4.71 22.44 5.84
N ALA A 345 -3.69 22.24 6.68
CA ALA A 345 -3.54 23.02 7.92
C ALA A 345 -2.90 24.38 7.62
N VAL A 346 -3.43 25.46 8.23
CA VAL A 346 -2.90 26.82 8.09
C VAL A 346 -2.58 27.39 9.48
N GLY A 347 -1.32 27.73 9.71
CA GLY A 347 -0.85 28.41 10.93
C GLY A 347 -0.93 27.59 12.23
N ASP A 348 -0.84 28.26 13.37
CA ASP A 348 -0.83 27.68 14.74
C ASP A 348 -2.19 27.08 15.19
N GLY A 349 -2.98 26.51 14.27
CA GLY A 349 -4.30 25.98 14.59
C GLY A 349 -4.78 24.86 13.68
N LEU A 350 -5.51 23.91 14.27
CA LEU A 350 -6.14 22.71 13.69
C LEU A 350 -7.23 22.96 12.62
N LYS A 351 -7.26 24.13 11.98
CA LYS A 351 -8.29 24.43 10.97
C LYS A 351 -7.91 23.79 9.64
N LEU A 352 -8.67 22.74 9.29
CA LEU A 352 -8.72 22.21 7.93
C LEU A 352 -9.35 23.28 7.04
N VAL A 353 -8.55 23.90 6.17
CA VAL A 353 -9.08 24.76 5.11
C VAL A 353 -9.15 23.91 3.84
N ALA A 354 -10.30 23.94 3.15
CA ALA A 354 -10.31 23.52 1.76
C ALA A 354 -9.17 24.26 1.05
N ALA A 355 -8.39 23.58 0.20
CA ALA A 355 -7.49 24.32 -0.69
C ALA A 355 -8.33 25.43 -1.32
N PRO A 356 -7.92 26.70 -1.26
CA PRO A 356 -8.71 27.74 -1.89
C PRO A 356 -8.96 27.24 -3.31
N ALA A 357 -10.24 27.03 -3.66
CA ALA A 357 -10.61 27.16 -5.05
C ALA A 357 -9.98 28.50 -5.45
N PRO A 358 -9.24 28.59 -6.57
CA PRO A 358 -8.70 29.86 -6.98
C PRO A 358 -9.86 30.79 -7.35
N ALA A 359 -10.66 31.23 -6.36
CA ALA A 359 -11.88 31.99 -6.55
C ALA A 359 -11.55 33.43 -6.94
N GLU A 360 -10.30 33.86 -6.71
CA GLU A 360 -9.78 35.14 -7.18
C GLU A 360 -8.82 35.00 -8.38
N CYS A 361 -8.31 33.79 -8.68
CA CYS A 361 -7.53 33.50 -9.91
C CYS A 361 -8.38 32.95 -11.07
N LEU A 362 -9.58 32.44 -10.81
CA LEU A 362 -10.55 31.92 -11.80
C LEU A 362 -11.66 32.95 -12.05
N ALA A 363 -11.31 34.06 -12.69
CA ALA A 363 -12.31 34.80 -13.48
C ALA A 363 -12.61 34.11 -14.83
N TYR A 364 -12.09 32.90 -15.05
CA TYR A 364 -12.33 32.09 -16.23
C TYR A 364 -13.12 30.85 -15.81
N ALA A 365 -14.38 30.78 -16.28
CA ALA A 365 -15.17 29.56 -16.18
C ALA A 365 -14.44 28.41 -16.91
N PRO A 366 -14.51 27.16 -16.42
CA PRO A 366 -14.00 26.02 -17.16
C PRO A 366 -14.60 26.01 -18.57
N LEU A 367 -13.75 25.91 -19.60
CA LEU A 367 -14.20 25.72 -20.97
C LEU A 367 -15.03 24.43 -21.03
N PRO A 368 -16.20 24.43 -21.69
CA PRO A 368 -16.98 23.21 -21.85
C PRO A 368 -16.16 22.16 -22.62
N PRO A 369 -16.26 20.86 -22.26
CA PRO A 369 -15.57 19.81 -22.99
C PRO A 369 -15.99 19.80 -24.47
N HIS A 370 -15.04 19.51 -25.37
CA HIS A 370 -15.31 19.39 -26.80
C HIS A 370 -16.34 18.27 -27.05
N THR A 371 -17.50 18.64 -27.61
CA THR A 371 -18.63 17.71 -27.85
C THR A 371 -18.55 16.98 -29.19
N ASP A 372 -17.52 17.26 -30.00
CA ASP A 372 -17.39 16.77 -31.38
C ASP A 372 -16.25 15.77 -31.61
N GLY A 373 -15.51 15.39 -30.56
CA GLY A 373 -14.37 14.48 -30.68
C GLY A 373 -13.15 15.10 -31.36
N SER A 374 -13.12 16.43 -31.57
CA SER A 374 -11.91 17.15 -31.94
C SER A 374 -11.02 17.35 -30.71
N GLU A 375 -9.73 17.08 -30.85
CA GLU A 375 -8.72 17.28 -29.79
C GLU A 375 -8.28 18.75 -29.64
N PHE A 376 -8.95 19.72 -30.28
CA PHE A 376 -8.37 21.06 -30.52
C PHE A 376 -9.35 22.22 -30.34
N SER A 377 -8.94 23.24 -29.57
CA SER A 377 -9.56 24.56 -29.46
C SER A 377 -8.87 25.59 -30.36
N ASP A 378 -9.66 26.49 -30.97
CA ASP A 378 -9.18 27.61 -31.79
C ASP A 378 -8.85 28.88 -30.98
N ASP A 379 -9.19 28.92 -29.68
CA ASP A 379 -8.80 30.01 -28.76
C ASP A 379 -7.39 29.75 -28.18
N VAL A 380 -6.50 30.75 -28.22
CA VAL A 380 -5.05 30.54 -27.98
C VAL A 380 -4.72 30.38 -26.49
N GLU A 381 -4.69 29.13 -26.06
CA GLU A 381 -4.18 28.57 -24.80
C GLU A 381 -2.69 28.95 -24.53
N LEU A 382 -2.24 28.98 -23.26
CA LEU A 382 -0.88 29.35 -22.79
C LEU A 382 -0.45 30.83 -22.91
N ARG A 383 -1.27 31.73 -23.45
CA ARG A 383 -0.89 33.15 -23.63
C ARG A 383 -0.58 33.91 -22.35
N THR A 384 -1.09 33.46 -21.21
CA THR A 384 -0.77 34.03 -19.89
C THR A 384 0.68 33.81 -19.49
N LEU A 385 1.29 32.71 -19.97
CA LEU A 385 2.69 32.36 -19.76
C LEU A 385 3.58 32.75 -20.95
N LEU A 386 3.10 32.56 -22.18
CA LEU A 386 3.82 32.78 -23.44
C LEU A 386 3.01 33.71 -24.36
N PRO A 387 3.06 35.04 -24.17
CA PRO A 387 2.16 35.98 -24.85
C PRO A 387 2.39 36.07 -26.36
N THR A 388 3.57 35.71 -26.85
CA THR A 388 3.93 35.74 -28.28
C THR A 388 3.58 34.45 -29.04
N LEU A 389 2.94 33.48 -28.39
CA LEU A 389 2.51 32.24 -29.04
C LEU A 389 1.44 32.53 -30.12
N SER A 390 1.69 32.05 -31.34
CA SER A 390 0.96 32.45 -32.55
C SER A 390 0.01 31.39 -33.13
N ARG A 391 -0.03 30.17 -32.58
CA ARG A 391 -0.92 29.06 -33.01
C ARG A 391 -1.51 28.33 -31.82
N SER A 392 -2.42 27.40 -32.10
CA SER A 392 -3.02 26.50 -31.12
C SER A 392 -1.98 25.63 -30.39
N VAL A 393 -2.36 25.21 -29.20
CA VAL A 393 -1.63 24.31 -28.30
C VAL A 393 -2.24 22.91 -28.44
N ALA A 394 -1.42 21.86 -28.29
CA ALA A 394 -1.93 20.49 -28.19
C ALA A 394 -1.62 19.91 -26.82
N ILE A 395 -2.64 19.42 -26.12
CA ILE A 395 -2.46 18.62 -24.91
C ILE A 395 -2.21 17.18 -25.35
N VAL A 396 -1.00 16.70 -25.09
CA VAL A 396 -0.54 15.36 -25.45
C VAL A 396 -1.05 14.37 -24.42
N ASP A 397 -1.62 13.26 -24.87
CA ASP A 397 -2.04 12.14 -24.03
C ASP A 397 -0.95 11.04 -23.93
N PRO A 398 -0.16 10.99 -22.84
CA PRO A 398 0.76 9.91 -22.54
C PRO A 398 0.08 8.72 -21.82
N GLY A 399 -1.25 8.75 -21.69
CA GLY A 399 -2.05 7.88 -20.85
C GLY A 399 -2.08 6.41 -21.25
N ILE A 400 -2.62 5.59 -20.34
CA ILE A 400 -2.73 4.13 -20.44
C ILE A 400 -3.53 3.69 -21.68
N GLU A 401 -4.57 4.45 -22.02
CA GLU A 401 -5.49 4.16 -23.12
C GLU A 401 -5.09 4.81 -24.45
N SER A 402 -3.97 5.54 -24.50
CA SER A 402 -3.54 6.29 -25.69
C SER A 402 -3.25 5.36 -26.88
N ALA A 403 -4.07 5.46 -27.92
CA ALA A 403 -3.88 4.71 -29.17
C ALA A 403 -2.55 5.04 -29.87
N SER A 404 -1.98 6.24 -29.62
CA SER A 404 -0.67 6.62 -30.14
C SER A 404 0.47 5.74 -29.60
N LEU A 405 0.23 5.04 -28.49
CA LEU A 405 1.18 4.18 -27.81
C LEU A 405 0.98 2.68 -28.10
N ASP A 406 0.07 2.31 -29.02
CA ASP A 406 -0.23 0.92 -29.40
C ASP A 406 0.96 0.11 -29.90
N ALA A 407 0.80 -1.21 -29.81
CA ALA A 407 1.79 -2.19 -30.26
C ALA A 407 3.16 -2.01 -29.61
N GLY A 408 3.16 -1.73 -28.29
CA GLY A 408 4.38 -1.60 -27.50
C GLY A 408 5.19 -0.33 -27.78
N LYS A 409 4.65 0.67 -28.49
CA LYS A 409 5.36 1.93 -28.76
C LYS A 409 5.74 2.68 -27.47
N TRP A 410 4.96 2.53 -26.40
CA TRP A 410 5.24 3.11 -25.08
C TRP A 410 6.54 2.61 -24.45
N LEU A 411 7.00 1.39 -24.78
CA LEU A 411 8.28 0.86 -24.29
C LEU A 411 9.50 1.57 -24.90
N SER A 412 9.29 2.45 -25.89
CA SER A 412 10.39 3.20 -26.47
C SER A 412 10.83 4.30 -25.51
N PRO A 413 12.15 4.46 -25.23
CA PRO A 413 12.63 5.56 -24.39
C PRO A 413 12.33 6.94 -24.99
N ASN A 414 12.03 7.00 -26.29
CA ASN A 414 11.66 8.23 -26.99
C ASN A 414 10.14 8.36 -27.22
N ALA A 415 9.30 7.58 -26.53
CA ALA A 415 7.86 7.56 -26.77
C ALA A 415 7.22 8.95 -26.56
N GLU A 416 7.46 9.60 -25.42
CA GLU A 416 6.97 10.96 -25.14
C GLU A 416 7.50 11.98 -26.16
N HIS A 417 8.81 11.90 -26.48
CA HIS A 417 9.42 12.78 -27.47
C HIS A 417 8.75 12.66 -28.84
N ARG A 418 8.35 11.44 -29.25
CA ARG A 418 7.62 11.22 -30.51
C ARG A 418 6.20 11.77 -30.46
N LEU A 419 5.52 11.68 -29.31
CA LEU A 419 4.21 12.29 -29.13
C LEU A 419 4.31 13.83 -29.25
N ILE A 420 5.28 14.42 -28.56
CA ILE A 420 5.59 15.86 -28.62
C ILE A 420 5.95 16.28 -30.04
N ASP A 421 6.85 15.58 -30.71
CA ASP A 421 7.28 15.91 -32.07
C ASP A 421 6.09 15.87 -33.05
N ARG A 422 5.20 14.87 -32.91
CA ARG A 422 3.98 14.77 -33.72
C ARG A 422 3.05 15.96 -33.47
N ALA A 423 2.87 16.38 -32.22
CA ALA A 423 2.06 17.55 -31.87
C ALA A 423 2.68 18.85 -32.46
N LEU A 424 3.99 19.04 -32.32
CA LEU A 424 4.71 20.23 -32.82
C LEU A 424 4.78 20.33 -34.36
N LEU A 425 4.36 19.30 -35.10
CA LEU A 425 4.17 19.41 -36.55
C LEU A 425 2.96 20.30 -36.92
N ARG A 426 1.97 20.41 -36.04
CA ARG A 426 0.69 21.09 -36.30
C ARG A 426 0.45 22.27 -35.37
N HIS A 427 0.99 22.22 -34.16
CA HIS A 427 0.75 23.18 -33.07
C HIS A 427 2.00 23.99 -32.73
N ALA A 428 1.82 25.17 -32.11
CA ALA A 428 2.96 25.99 -31.67
C ALA A 428 3.62 25.44 -30.40
N ALA A 429 2.81 24.78 -29.56
CA ALA A 429 3.26 24.14 -28.34
C ALA A 429 2.58 22.76 -28.16
N ALA A 430 3.25 21.89 -27.41
CA ALA A 430 2.74 20.60 -26.97
C ALA A 430 2.84 20.53 -25.44
N VAL A 431 1.78 20.12 -24.77
CA VAL A 431 1.70 20.08 -23.31
C VAL A 431 1.61 18.64 -22.83
N LEU A 432 2.51 18.22 -21.95
CA LEU A 432 2.29 17.02 -21.14
C LEU A 432 1.63 17.46 -19.83
N PRO A 433 0.37 17.07 -19.59
CA PRO A 433 -0.41 17.61 -18.48
C PRO A 433 0.04 17.07 -17.12
N TYR A 434 -0.18 17.87 -16.08
CA TYR A 434 -0.18 17.43 -14.69
C TYR A 434 -1.18 16.28 -14.49
N GLY A 435 -0.82 15.32 -13.66
CA GLY A 435 -1.71 14.29 -13.16
C GLY A 435 -2.33 13.36 -14.21
N VAL A 436 -1.66 13.13 -15.34
CA VAL A 436 -2.00 12.03 -16.25
C VAL A 436 -0.96 10.93 -16.09
N TYR A 437 -1.39 9.74 -15.66
CA TYR A 437 -0.50 8.59 -15.51
C TYR A 437 0.16 8.26 -16.83
N ARG A 438 1.50 8.27 -16.85
CA ARG A 438 2.27 8.11 -18.08
C ARG A 438 2.57 6.64 -18.35
N LEU A 439 1.87 6.04 -19.32
CA LEU A 439 2.19 4.68 -19.81
C LEU A 439 3.64 4.58 -20.29
N THR A 440 4.17 5.67 -20.82
CA THR A 440 5.57 5.81 -21.26
C THR A 440 6.59 5.71 -20.13
N ARG A 441 6.15 5.77 -18.88
CA ARG A 441 6.98 5.64 -17.67
C ARG A 441 6.73 4.34 -16.91
N THR A 442 5.83 3.49 -17.41
CA THR A 442 5.62 2.15 -16.88
C THR A 442 6.89 1.31 -17.05
N GLU A 443 7.35 0.70 -15.96
CA GLU A 443 8.40 -0.32 -15.99
C GLU A 443 7.77 -1.72 -15.99
N ILE A 444 8.23 -2.55 -16.92
CA ILE A 444 7.86 -3.97 -16.98
C ILE A 444 8.89 -4.79 -16.20
N ASP A 445 8.48 -5.96 -15.74
CA ASP A 445 9.34 -6.91 -15.02
C ASP A 445 9.98 -6.31 -13.75
N ALA A 446 9.30 -5.33 -13.14
CA ALA A 446 9.69 -4.65 -11.92
C ALA A 446 8.81 -5.05 -10.73
N ALA A 447 9.41 -5.28 -9.56
CA ALA A 447 8.66 -5.57 -8.34
C ALA A 447 7.93 -4.33 -7.81
N GLU A 448 8.54 -3.15 -7.93
CA GLU A 448 8.00 -1.88 -7.44
C GLU A 448 7.30 -1.09 -8.54
N ALA A 449 6.34 -0.26 -8.15
CA ALA A 449 5.66 0.64 -9.08
C ALA A 449 6.62 1.76 -9.54
N ALA A 450 6.60 2.07 -10.83
CA ALA A 450 7.37 3.19 -11.36
C ALA A 450 6.67 4.54 -11.07
N ALA A 451 7.43 5.62 -11.03
CA ALA A 451 6.89 6.97 -10.93
C ALA A 451 6.21 7.37 -12.25
N THR A 452 4.87 7.26 -12.29
CA THR A 452 4.05 7.48 -13.50
C THR A 452 3.19 8.73 -13.41
N TRP A 453 2.98 9.31 -12.23
CA TRP A 453 2.10 10.47 -12.03
C TRP A 453 2.90 11.78 -12.00
N PRO A 454 2.76 12.69 -12.99
CA PRO A 454 3.48 13.96 -12.98
C PRO A 454 2.83 14.96 -12.02
N ILE A 455 3.64 15.60 -11.19
CA ILE A 455 3.23 16.68 -10.28
C ILE A 455 3.46 18.08 -10.85
N ASP A 456 3.93 18.15 -12.09
CA ASP A 456 4.13 19.38 -12.86
C ASP A 456 3.58 19.22 -14.29
N THR A 457 3.23 20.34 -14.92
CA THR A 457 2.87 20.42 -16.34
C THR A 457 4.11 20.77 -17.16
N GLU A 458 4.38 20.04 -18.23
CA GLU A 458 5.46 20.37 -19.16
C GLU A 458 4.90 21.06 -20.40
N VAL A 459 5.52 22.17 -20.79
CA VAL A 459 5.18 22.93 -22.00
C VAL A 459 6.37 22.86 -22.95
N TRP A 460 6.19 22.20 -24.07
CA TRP A 460 7.19 22.06 -25.12
C TRP A 460 6.88 23.02 -26.26
N VAL A 461 7.86 23.82 -26.66
CA VAL A 461 7.76 24.70 -27.82
C VAL A 461 8.84 24.36 -28.84
N ARG A 462 8.55 24.60 -30.11
CA ARG A 462 9.52 24.39 -31.19
C ARG A 462 10.73 25.31 -30.99
N GLY A 463 11.89 24.88 -31.50
CA GLY A 463 13.05 25.76 -31.66
C GLY A 463 12.71 26.98 -32.53
N GLY A 464 13.24 28.13 -32.15
CA GLY A 464 12.99 29.41 -32.78
C GLY A 464 13.63 30.55 -31.99
N GLU A 465 13.27 31.78 -32.37
CA GLU A 465 13.70 33.01 -31.71
C GLU A 465 13.31 33.04 -30.23
N GLN A 466 13.98 33.93 -29.48
CA GLN A 466 13.72 34.16 -28.07
C GLN A 466 12.24 34.53 -27.82
N MET A 467 11.65 33.99 -26.75
CA MET A 467 10.26 34.24 -26.39
C MET A 467 10.16 34.82 -24.98
N ARG A 468 9.19 35.69 -24.76
CA ARG A 468 8.91 36.25 -23.44
C ARG A 468 8.15 35.24 -22.58
N VAL A 469 8.52 35.16 -21.31
CA VAL A 469 7.79 34.42 -20.28
C VAL A 469 7.16 35.42 -19.32
N THR A 470 5.86 35.34 -19.11
CA THR A 470 5.09 36.26 -18.24
C THR A 470 4.44 35.54 -17.08
N SER A 471 4.16 36.27 -16.00
CA SER A 471 3.50 35.74 -14.82
C SER A 471 2.03 35.45 -15.14
N PRO A 472 1.55 34.20 -15.05
CA PRO A 472 0.14 33.90 -15.34
C PRO A 472 -0.81 34.41 -14.26
N VAL A 473 -0.28 34.75 -13.08
CA VAL A 473 -1.02 35.20 -11.90
C VAL A 473 -0.24 36.30 -11.16
N ALA A 474 -0.93 37.08 -10.33
CA ALA A 474 -0.26 37.98 -9.39
C ALA A 474 0.41 37.17 -8.28
N ALA A 475 1.65 37.54 -7.92
CA ALA A 475 2.46 36.77 -6.98
C ALA A 475 3.62 37.59 -6.41
N THR A 476 4.28 37.07 -5.38
CA THR A 476 5.54 37.64 -4.87
C THR A 476 6.71 36.70 -5.17
N VAL A 477 7.84 37.20 -5.66
CA VAL A 477 9.03 36.39 -5.91
C VAL A 477 9.54 35.78 -4.60
N HIS A 478 9.61 34.45 -4.54
CA HIS A 478 10.09 33.72 -3.37
C HIS A 478 11.54 33.27 -3.51
N ALA A 479 11.91 32.70 -4.65
CA ALA A 479 13.27 32.26 -4.96
C ALA A 479 13.54 32.38 -6.46
N VAL A 480 14.80 32.62 -6.82
CA VAL A 480 15.27 32.79 -8.20
C VAL A 480 16.57 32.00 -8.37
N SER A 481 16.67 31.22 -9.44
CA SER A 481 17.91 30.57 -9.90
C SER A 481 18.17 30.92 -11.37
N ASP A 482 19.23 30.35 -11.96
CA ASP A 482 19.62 30.60 -13.36
C ASP A 482 18.55 30.19 -14.38
N ASP A 483 17.74 29.17 -14.06
CA ASP A 483 16.77 28.54 -14.96
C ASP A 483 15.38 28.32 -14.35
N GLN A 484 15.16 28.75 -13.10
CA GLN A 484 13.92 28.55 -12.36
C GLN A 484 13.53 29.79 -11.54
N LEU A 485 12.22 30.01 -11.45
CA LEU A 485 11.59 31.03 -10.64
C LEU A 485 10.50 30.40 -9.76
N VAL A 486 10.53 30.70 -8.46
CA VAL A 486 9.49 30.30 -7.51
C VAL A 486 8.74 31.54 -7.06
N LEU A 487 7.42 31.53 -7.26
CA LEU A 487 6.50 32.59 -6.96
C LEU A 487 5.59 32.18 -5.80
N GLN A 488 5.58 32.95 -4.72
CA GLN A 488 4.65 32.78 -3.61
C GLN A 488 3.30 33.39 -3.99
N LEU A 489 2.26 32.56 -3.91
CA LEU A 489 0.86 32.94 -4.07
C LEU A 489 0.20 33.09 -2.68
N ASP A 490 -0.98 33.71 -2.66
CA ASP A 490 -1.82 33.74 -1.47
C ASP A 490 -2.26 32.32 -1.05
N GLY A 491 -2.47 32.11 0.25
CA GLY A 491 -2.99 30.84 0.77
C GLY A 491 -1.97 29.69 0.84
N HIS A 492 -0.67 29.99 1.04
CA HIS A 492 0.41 29.00 1.21
C HIS A 492 0.66 28.10 -0.02
N TRP A 493 0.57 28.67 -1.21
CA TRP A 493 0.95 28.00 -2.46
C TRP A 493 2.14 28.66 -3.12
N ARG A 494 2.93 27.88 -3.83
CA ARG A 494 4.06 28.29 -4.63
C ARG A 494 3.87 27.82 -6.06
N LEU A 495 4.00 28.74 -7.01
CA LEU A 495 4.09 28.45 -8.43
C LEU A 495 5.58 28.37 -8.80
N VAL A 496 5.99 27.22 -9.31
CA VAL A 496 7.35 26.95 -9.79
C VAL A 496 7.32 26.99 -11.31
N ILE A 497 8.18 27.80 -11.92
CA ILE A 497 8.35 27.86 -13.37
C ILE A 497 9.83 27.64 -13.66
N ALA A 498 10.17 26.62 -14.44
CA ALA A 498 11.54 26.28 -14.81
C ALA A 498 11.71 26.17 -16.32
N GLY A 499 12.96 26.25 -16.80
CA GLY A 499 13.34 26.13 -18.22
C GLY A 499 13.46 27.46 -18.96
N PHE A 500 13.57 28.59 -18.26
CA PHE A 500 13.77 29.93 -18.83
C PHE A 500 14.73 30.75 -17.97
N THR A 501 15.30 31.81 -18.53
CA THR A 501 16.20 32.70 -17.77
C THR A 501 15.39 33.81 -17.09
N PRO A 502 15.32 33.88 -15.75
CA PRO A 502 14.56 34.92 -15.05
C PRO A 502 15.26 36.29 -15.16
N THR A 503 14.62 37.26 -15.83
CA THR A 503 15.15 38.62 -16.02
C THR A 503 14.02 39.59 -16.38
N LEU A 504 14.12 40.86 -16.01
CA LEU A 504 13.16 41.90 -16.42
C LEU A 504 13.56 42.53 -17.77
N GLU A 505 12.60 43.13 -18.49
CA GLU A 505 12.83 43.88 -19.76
C GLU A 505 13.91 44.98 -19.62
N SER A 506 14.06 45.55 -18.42
CA SER A 506 15.07 46.56 -18.11
C SER A 506 16.50 46.01 -18.01
N GLY A 507 16.67 44.68 -18.11
CA GLY A 507 17.91 43.99 -17.82
C GLY A 507 18.23 43.89 -16.32
N ALA A 508 17.28 44.27 -15.45
CA ALA A 508 17.40 44.13 -14.01
C ALA A 508 17.07 42.69 -13.56
N GLU A 509 17.82 42.19 -12.59
CA GLU A 509 17.55 40.90 -11.94
C GLU A 509 16.25 40.96 -11.12
N LEU A 510 15.48 39.87 -11.16
CA LEU A 510 14.33 39.68 -10.29
C LEU A 510 14.80 39.46 -8.85
N ALA A 511 14.46 40.38 -7.95
CA ALA A 511 14.80 40.25 -6.54
C ALA A 511 13.71 39.48 -5.77
N VAL A 512 14.12 38.66 -4.80
CA VAL A 512 13.22 38.05 -3.81
C VAL A 512 12.42 39.15 -3.09
N GLY A 513 11.11 38.94 -2.93
CA GLY A 513 10.18 39.90 -2.36
C GLY A 513 9.56 40.87 -3.36
N THR A 514 9.93 40.82 -4.64
CA THR A 514 9.29 41.64 -5.69
C THR A 514 7.85 41.20 -5.88
N VAL A 515 6.92 42.15 -5.83
CA VAL A 515 5.49 41.91 -6.11
C VAL A 515 5.24 42.07 -7.61
N LEU A 516 4.66 41.03 -8.21
CA LEU A 516 4.38 40.93 -9.64
C LEU A 516 2.88 40.96 -9.89
N ALA A 517 2.46 41.71 -10.90
CA ALA A 517 1.09 41.67 -11.40
C ALA A 517 0.96 40.54 -12.44
N THR A 518 -0.28 40.10 -12.69
CA THR A 518 -0.56 39.21 -13.82
C THR A 518 -0.08 39.83 -15.13
N GLY A 519 0.61 39.05 -15.96
CA GLY A 519 1.19 39.49 -17.23
C GLY A 519 2.55 40.21 -17.10
N THR A 520 3.07 40.43 -15.89
CA THR A 520 4.43 40.96 -15.72
C THR A 520 5.46 40.02 -16.34
N GLU A 521 6.45 40.56 -17.05
CA GLU A 521 7.55 39.76 -17.58
C GLU A 521 8.36 39.12 -16.46
N LEU A 522 8.59 37.82 -16.57
CA LEU A 522 9.43 37.03 -15.68
C LEU A 522 10.83 36.84 -16.26
N GLY A 523 10.95 36.81 -17.58
CA GLY A 523 12.19 36.44 -18.24
C GLY A 523 12.01 36.01 -19.66
N LEU A 524 13.05 35.36 -20.16
CA LEU A 524 13.15 35.01 -21.56
C LEU A 524 13.43 33.52 -21.70
N LEU A 525 12.62 32.86 -22.53
CA LEU A 525 12.92 31.54 -23.05
C LEU A 525 13.93 31.70 -24.19
N PRO A 526 15.16 31.14 -24.08
CA PRO A 526 16.26 31.44 -24.98
C PRO A 526 15.98 31.02 -26.44
N GLU A 527 16.67 31.65 -27.37
CA GLU A 527 16.73 31.20 -28.76
C GLU A 527 17.37 29.81 -28.82
N SER A 528 16.79 28.91 -29.61
CA SER A 528 17.35 27.56 -29.80
C SER A 528 16.90 26.96 -31.13
N SER A 529 17.78 26.18 -31.77
CA SER A 529 17.41 25.33 -32.91
C SER A 529 16.70 24.05 -32.49
N ALA A 530 16.87 23.63 -31.24
CA ALA A 530 16.19 22.48 -30.63
C ALA A 530 14.84 22.91 -30.02
N LYS A 531 13.93 21.95 -29.82
CA LYS A 531 12.73 22.18 -29.00
C LYS A 531 13.13 22.60 -27.58
N ARG A 532 12.33 23.47 -26.99
CA ARG A 532 12.55 24.06 -25.67
C ARG A 532 11.43 23.64 -24.75
N GLN A 533 11.72 23.51 -23.46
CA GLN A 533 10.80 22.98 -22.47
C GLN A 533 10.68 23.98 -21.32
N LEU A 534 9.44 24.22 -20.89
CA LEU A 534 9.13 24.83 -19.61
C LEU A 534 8.46 23.79 -18.72
N VAL A 535 8.72 23.86 -17.42
CA VAL A 535 8.02 23.05 -16.41
C VAL A 535 7.31 23.99 -15.47
N VAL A 536 6.01 23.76 -15.27
CA VAL A 536 5.14 24.58 -14.42
C VAL A 536 4.53 23.70 -13.34
N GLY A 537 4.86 23.97 -12.08
CA GLY A 537 4.35 23.24 -10.91
C GLY A 537 3.59 24.16 -9.96
N LEU A 538 2.48 23.69 -9.40
CA LEU A 538 1.75 24.40 -8.34
C LEU A 538 1.76 23.55 -7.08
N ARG A 539 2.46 24.01 -6.04
CA ARG A 539 2.79 23.22 -4.85
C ARG A 539 2.47 23.98 -3.57
N ARG A 540 2.13 23.27 -2.50
CA ARG A 540 1.93 23.84 -1.17
C ARG A 540 3.27 24.32 -0.64
N SER A 541 3.29 25.40 0.14
CA SER A 541 4.53 26.01 0.64
C SER A 541 5.33 25.09 1.59
N ASP A 542 4.68 24.10 2.19
CA ASP A 542 5.26 23.05 3.05
C ASP A 542 5.40 21.71 2.32
N ALA A 543 5.16 21.66 1.00
CA ALA A 543 5.44 20.45 0.22
C ALA A 543 6.93 20.13 0.29
N PRO A 544 7.32 18.86 0.49
CA PRO A 544 8.72 18.48 0.50
C PRO A 544 9.41 18.90 -0.80
N GLU A 545 10.63 19.41 -0.69
CA GLU A 545 11.46 19.68 -1.87
C GLU A 545 11.81 18.35 -2.53
N LEU A 546 11.28 18.15 -3.73
CA LEU A 546 11.76 17.10 -4.61
C LEU A 546 12.89 17.69 -5.46
N LEU A 547 13.99 16.94 -5.55
CA LEU A 547 15.16 17.34 -6.35
C LEU A 547 14.74 17.61 -7.80
N PRO A 548 15.09 18.76 -8.40
CA PRO A 548 14.87 18.97 -9.83
C PRO A 548 15.65 17.89 -10.60
N LEU A 549 14.92 17.10 -11.40
CA LEU A 549 15.57 16.25 -12.40
C LEU A 549 16.01 17.14 -13.56
N PRO A 550 17.23 16.98 -14.09
CA PRO A 550 17.64 17.70 -15.29
C PRO A 550 16.81 17.19 -16.49
N GLY A 551 15.69 17.86 -16.80
CA GLY A 551 14.98 17.73 -18.09
C GLY A 551 13.56 17.12 -18.08
N GLY A 552 12.69 17.41 -17.11
CA GLY A 552 11.30 16.92 -17.12
C GLY A 552 10.44 17.40 -15.97
N ALA A 553 9.12 17.13 -16.04
CA ALA A 553 8.27 17.18 -14.86
C ALA A 553 8.74 16.16 -13.83
N GLN A 554 8.56 16.45 -12.55
CA GLN A 554 8.75 15.44 -11.51
C GLN A 554 7.56 14.49 -11.51
N LEU A 555 7.84 13.21 -11.33
CA LEU A 555 6.83 12.16 -11.22
C LEU A 555 6.91 11.50 -9.86
N VAL A 556 5.77 10.98 -9.40
CA VAL A 556 5.65 10.19 -8.18
C VAL A 556 4.98 8.86 -8.48
N GLU A 557 5.31 7.86 -7.67
CA GLU A 557 4.73 6.53 -7.73
C GLU A 557 3.22 6.56 -7.41
N PRO A 558 2.39 5.70 -8.03
CA PRO A 558 0.94 5.65 -7.80
C PRO A 558 0.51 5.66 -6.32
N GLU A 559 1.20 4.91 -5.48
CA GLU A 559 0.91 4.83 -4.04
C GLU A 559 1.13 6.16 -3.29
N ARG A 560 1.93 7.08 -3.84
CA ARG A 560 2.24 8.41 -3.28
C ARG A 560 1.29 9.50 -3.77
N VAL A 561 0.52 9.23 -4.82
CA VAL A 561 -0.45 10.17 -5.42
C VAL A 561 -1.47 10.71 -4.42
N PRO A 562 -2.02 9.94 -3.45
CA PRO A 562 -3.01 10.47 -2.49
C PRO A 562 -2.48 11.67 -1.68
N ALA A 563 -1.22 11.63 -1.22
CA ALA A 563 -0.56 12.76 -0.58
C ALA A 563 -0.21 13.87 -1.59
N TRP A 564 0.39 13.51 -2.72
CA TRP A 564 0.86 14.51 -3.69
C TRP A 564 -0.28 15.31 -4.34
N ARG A 565 -1.49 14.78 -4.46
CA ARG A 565 -2.68 15.54 -4.88
C ARG A 565 -3.16 16.58 -3.86
N ARG A 566 -2.64 16.51 -2.64
CA ARG A 566 -2.90 17.47 -1.56
C ARG A 566 -1.75 18.46 -1.41
N LEU A 567 -0.54 18.04 -1.76
CA LEU A 567 0.69 18.85 -1.76
C LEU A 567 0.93 19.60 -3.07
N SER A 568 0.29 19.19 -4.16
CA SER A 568 0.37 19.81 -5.49
C SER A 568 -1.01 19.93 -6.13
N ARG A 569 -1.13 20.77 -7.15
CA ARG A 569 -2.36 20.98 -7.93
C ARG A 569 -2.04 21.19 -9.40
N ASP A 570 -3.04 20.95 -10.22
CA ASP A 570 -2.97 21.18 -11.66
C ASP A 570 -2.91 22.70 -11.96
N PRO A 571 -1.82 23.20 -12.60
CA PRO A 571 -1.72 24.59 -13.00
C PRO A 571 -2.57 24.93 -14.25
N ALA A 572 -3.28 23.96 -14.85
CA ALA A 572 -4.00 24.11 -16.12
C ALA A 572 -4.85 25.39 -16.20
N ALA A 573 -5.59 25.71 -15.14
CA ALA A 573 -6.46 26.87 -15.13
C ALA A 573 -5.69 28.22 -15.14
N MET A 574 -4.50 28.30 -14.55
CA MET A 574 -3.63 29.48 -14.64
C MET A 574 -3.02 29.65 -16.03
N LEU A 575 -2.80 28.51 -16.70
CA LEU A 575 -2.26 28.41 -18.05
C LEU A 575 -3.34 28.57 -19.14
N LEU A 576 -4.61 28.69 -18.74
CA LEU A 576 -5.77 28.70 -19.63
C LEU A 576 -5.78 27.50 -20.59
N ILE A 577 -5.50 26.30 -20.06
CA ILE A 577 -5.56 25.03 -20.78
C ILE A 577 -6.58 24.08 -20.12
N GLU A 578 -7.04 23.08 -20.85
CA GLU A 578 -7.90 22.03 -20.30
C GLU A 578 -7.16 21.18 -19.25
N SER A 579 -7.81 20.91 -18.12
CA SER A 579 -7.29 19.96 -17.13
C SER A 579 -7.58 18.54 -17.59
N ARG A 580 -6.56 17.68 -17.56
CA ARG A 580 -6.68 16.23 -17.84
C ARG A 580 -6.34 15.36 -16.63
N THR A 581 -6.28 15.96 -15.44
CA THR A 581 -5.91 15.25 -14.20
C THR A 581 -6.81 14.02 -14.00
N GLN A 582 -6.21 12.84 -13.91
CA GLN A 582 -6.89 11.56 -13.74
C GLN A 582 -7.17 11.27 -12.26
N LEU A 583 -8.09 10.34 -12.00
CA LEU A 583 -8.32 9.78 -10.68
C LEU A 583 -8.05 8.28 -10.76
N ASP A 584 -7.60 7.68 -9.65
CA ASP A 584 -7.73 6.23 -9.51
C ASP A 584 -9.20 5.93 -9.18
N GLU A 585 -9.90 5.41 -10.18
CA GLU A 585 -11.34 5.09 -10.12
C GLU A 585 -11.59 3.59 -9.89
N SER A 586 -10.53 2.80 -9.65
CA SER A 586 -10.63 1.34 -9.55
C SER A 586 -11.62 0.87 -8.47
N GLY A 587 -11.67 1.56 -7.33
CA GLY A 587 -12.64 1.30 -6.27
C GLY A 587 -14.09 1.62 -6.68
N ASP A 588 -14.30 2.72 -7.41
CA ASP A 588 -15.63 3.12 -7.89
C ASP A 588 -16.12 2.16 -8.98
N GLU A 589 -15.25 1.73 -9.89
CA GLU A 589 -15.55 0.72 -10.91
C GLU A 589 -15.79 -0.67 -10.29
N ALA A 590 -15.06 -1.06 -9.25
CA ALA A 590 -15.35 -2.27 -8.50
C ALA A 590 -16.75 -2.24 -7.86
N LEU A 591 -17.12 -1.13 -7.20
CA LEU A 591 -18.45 -0.93 -6.62
C LEU A 591 -19.55 -0.90 -7.70
N ARG A 592 -19.27 -0.32 -8.87
CA ARG A 592 -20.19 -0.33 -10.01
C ARG A 592 -20.40 -1.74 -10.54
N ARG A 593 -19.33 -2.53 -10.68
CA ARG A 593 -19.37 -3.93 -11.10
C ARG A 593 -20.23 -4.77 -10.14
N GLU A 594 -20.02 -4.64 -8.83
CA GLU A 594 -20.78 -5.37 -7.81
C GLU A 594 -22.29 -5.12 -7.89
N LYS A 595 -22.70 -3.93 -8.35
CA LYS A 595 -24.13 -3.59 -8.51
C LYS A 595 -24.77 -4.18 -9.77
N ILE A 596 -24.00 -4.44 -10.83
CA ILE A 596 -24.54 -4.77 -12.16
C ILE A 596 -24.24 -6.21 -12.61
N PHE A 597 -23.20 -6.87 -12.09
CA PHE A 597 -22.86 -8.25 -12.43
C PHE A 597 -23.58 -9.23 -11.49
N ALA A 598 -23.90 -10.42 -12.00
CA ALA A 598 -24.46 -11.48 -11.17
C ALA A 598 -23.39 -11.96 -10.17
N SER A 599 -23.78 -12.21 -8.91
CA SER A 599 -22.85 -12.66 -7.87
C SER A 599 -22.17 -14.00 -8.18
N ALA A 600 -22.77 -14.82 -9.05
CA ALA A 600 -22.18 -16.05 -9.56
C ALA A 600 -20.96 -15.82 -10.48
N GLN A 601 -20.72 -14.59 -10.94
CA GLN A 601 -19.53 -14.24 -11.72
C GLN A 601 -18.42 -13.78 -10.78
N GLU A 602 -17.69 -14.76 -10.24
CA GLU A 602 -16.62 -14.54 -9.28
C GLU A 602 -15.46 -13.71 -9.86
N ARG A 603 -14.65 -13.16 -8.94
CA ARG A 603 -13.43 -12.41 -9.24
C ARG A 603 -12.23 -13.26 -8.86
N TYR A 604 -11.14 -13.10 -9.59
CA TYR A 604 -9.86 -13.71 -9.20
C TYR A 604 -9.26 -13.09 -7.93
N TYR A 605 -9.60 -11.84 -7.62
CA TYR A 605 -9.04 -11.08 -6.50
C TYR A 605 -10.13 -10.40 -5.67
N GLU A 606 -9.91 -10.30 -4.36
CA GLU A 606 -10.79 -9.58 -3.41
C GLU A 606 -10.85 -8.08 -3.76
N THR A 607 -9.67 -7.48 -3.98
CA THR A 607 -9.50 -6.11 -4.49
C THR A 607 -8.92 -6.19 -5.90
N PRO A 608 -9.75 -6.22 -6.97
CA PRO A 608 -9.25 -6.35 -8.34
C PRO A 608 -8.58 -5.07 -8.82
N MET A 609 -7.49 -5.19 -9.57
CA MET A 609 -6.92 -4.06 -10.30
C MET A 609 -7.80 -3.69 -11.51
N GLN A 610 -7.90 -2.40 -11.84
CA GLN A 610 -8.55 -1.94 -13.07
C GLN A 610 -7.55 -1.95 -14.23
N VAL A 611 -7.64 -2.96 -15.10
CA VAL A 611 -6.72 -3.17 -16.22
C VAL A 611 -7.31 -2.65 -17.52
N GLU A 612 -6.69 -1.64 -18.12
CA GLU A 612 -7.15 -1.01 -19.38
C GLU A 612 -6.16 -1.17 -20.54
N ARG A 613 -5.02 -1.81 -20.29
CA ARG A 613 -3.99 -2.01 -21.30
C ARG A 613 -3.35 -3.39 -21.19
N GLY A 614 -3.11 -4.02 -22.34
CA GLY A 614 -2.40 -5.29 -22.42
C GLY A 614 -1.36 -5.27 -23.53
N TRP A 615 -0.21 -5.88 -23.27
CA TRP A 615 0.86 -6.05 -24.25
C TRP A 615 1.65 -7.33 -23.99
N ARG A 616 1.65 -8.27 -24.94
CA ARG A 616 2.28 -9.60 -24.75
C ARG A 616 1.76 -10.26 -23.47
N HIS A 617 2.60 -10.72 -22.56
CA HIS A 617 2.16 -11.33 -21.30
C HIS A 617 1.96 -10.29 -20.19
N HIS A 618 1.95 -8.99 -20.50
CA HIS A 618 1.75 -7.94 -19.52
C HIS A 618 0.35 -7.36 -19.57
N LEU A 619 -0.22 -7.14 -18.39
CA LEU A 619 -1.40 -6.32 -18.14
C LEU A 619 -0.94 -5.03 -17.46
N VAL A 620 -1.50 -3.88 -17.82
CA VAL A 620 -1.16 -2.58 -17.22
C VAL A 620 -2.45 -1.95 -16.71
N ASP A 621 -2.44 -1.57 -15.43
CA ASP A 621 -3.57 -0.88 -14.81
C ASP A 621 -3.61 0.62 -15.14
N THR A 622 -4.70 1.28 -14.74
CA THR A 622 -4.94 2.71 -14.96
C THR A 622 -3.90 3.63 -14.34
N THR A 623 -3.10 3.14 -13.39
CA THR A 623 -2.01 3.91 -12.76
C THR A 623 -0.66 3.70 -13.45
N GLY A 624 -0.60 2.81 -14.43
CA GLY A 624 0.61 2.46 -15.15
C GLY A 624 1.46 1.39 -14.46
N ARG A 625 0.91 0.64 -13.50
CA ARG A 625 1.58 -0.53 -12.93
C ARG A 625 1.40 -1.73 -13.87
N ALA A 626 2.50 -2.37 -14.23
CA ALA A 626 2.51 -3.57 -15.06
C ALA A 626 2.53 -4.85 -14.22
N TYR A 627 1.76 -5.85 -14.66
CA TYR A 627 1.64 -7.17 -14.07
C TYR A 627 1.95 -8.23 -15.12
N VAL A 628 2.63 -9.31 -14.73
CA VAL A 628 2.75 -10.49 -15.58
C VAL A 628 1.48 -11.32 -15.45
N ASP A 629 0.83 -11.57 -16.58
CA ASP A 629 -0.38 -12.38 -16.65
C ASP A 629 -0.03 -13.87 -16.52
N MET A 630 -0.30 -14.41 -15.33
CA MET A 630 -0.17 -15.82 -15.00
C MET A 630 -1.52 -16.50 -14.74
N VAL A 631 -2.63 -15.81 -15.02
CA VAL A 631 -3.98 -16.25 -14.64
C VAL A 631 -4.86 -16.51 -15.86
N ASN A 632 -4.79 -15.67 -16.91
CA ASN A 632 -5.68 -15.83 -18.06
C ASN A 632 -5.45 -17.16 -18.81
N ASN A 633 -6.57 -17.75 -19.25
CA ASN A 633 -6.62 -19.01 -19.98
C ASN A 633 -6.85 -18.86 -21.49
N VAL A 634 -7.28 -17.69 -21.98
CA VAL A 634 -7.63 -17.45 -23.40
C VAL A 634 -6.53 -16.78 -24.22
N THR A 635 -5.60 -16.07 -23.59
CA THR A 635 -4.60 -15.22 -24.26
C THR A 635 -3.28 -15.93 -24.52
N GLY A 636 -3.31 -17.07 -25.24
CA GLY A 636 -2.13 -17.89 -25.51
C GLY A 636 -1.01 -17.22 -26.33
N LEU A 637 -1.32 -16.16 -27.09
CA LEU A 637 -0.33 -15.30 -27.78
C LEU A 637 -0.02 -14.00 -27.01
N GLY A 638 -0.57 -13.87 -25.80
CA GLY A 638 -0.61 -12.63 -25.05
C GLY A 638 -1.64 -11.63 -25.59
N HIS A 639 -1.48 -10.39 -25.13
CA HIS A 639 -2.36 -9.26 -25.34
C HIS A 639 -1.87 -8.35 -26.46
N GLY A 640 -2.80 -7.79 -27.24
CA GLY A 640 -2.50 -6.74 -28.20
C GLY A 640 -1.54 -7.11 -29.35
N HIS A 641 -1.47 -8.39 -29.74
CA HIS A 641 -0.55 -8.83 -30.80
C HIS A 641 -0.91 -8.19 -32.16
N PRO A 642 -0.05 -7.32 -32.74
CA PRO A 642 -0.44 -6.48 -33.88
C PRO A 642 -0.79 -7.32 -35.11
N GLY A 643 -0.08 -8.42 -35.36
CA GLY A 643 -0.40 -9.32 -36.48
C GLY A 643 -1.80 -9.94 -36.41
N VAL A 644 -2.31 -10.21 -35.20
CA VAL A 644 -3.66 -10.78 -35.01
C VAL A 644 -4.70 -9.67 -35.12
N ALA A 645 -4.48 -8.55 -34.42
CA ALA A 645 -5.36 -7.39 -34.47
C ALA A 645 -5.54 -6.89 -35.91
N ASP A 646 -4.45 -6.75 -36.67
CA ASP A 646 -4.50 -6.32 -38.06
C ASP A 646 -5.21 -7.34 -38.97
N ALA A 647 -5.03 -8.64 -38.74
CA ALA A 647 -5.71 -9.68 -39.51
C ALA A 647 -7.22 -9.66 -39.26
N VAL A 648 -7.64 -9.57 -38.00
CA VAL A 648 -9.05 -9.45 -37.61
C VAL A 648 -9.66 -8.16 -38.17
N ASN A 649 -9.00 -7.02 -38.00
CA ASN A 649 -9.47 -5.73 -38.50
C ASN A 649 -9.61 -5.71 -40.04
N ARG A 650 -8.65 -6.31 -40.77
CA ARG A 650 -8.80 -6.49 -42.22
C ARG A 650 -10.00 -7.36 -42.56
N GLN A 651 -10.14 -8.52 -41.92
CA GLN A 651 -11.21 -9.45 -42.24
C GLN A 651 -12.58 -8.87 -41.92
N ILE A 652 -12.78 -8.26 -40.74
CA ILE A 652 -14.09 -7.74 -40.34
C ILE A 652 -14.57 -6.59 -41.24
N ARG A 653 -13.64 -5.80 -41.80
CA ARG A 653 -13.96 -4.74 -42.78
C ARG A 653 -14.28 -5.28 -44.17
N VAL A 654 -13.80 -6.48 -44.51
CA VAL A 654 -14.08 -7.15 -45.78
C VAL A 654 -15.36 -7.99 -45.68
N LEU A 655 -15.44 -8.90 -44.70
CA LEU A 655 -16.54 -9.83 -44.49
C LEU A 655 -16.55 -10.42 -43.08
N ASN A 656 -17.69 -10.31 -42.39
CA ASN A 656 -18.06 -11.08 -41.19
C ASN A 656 -19.44 -11.71 -41.42
N THR A 657 -19.49 -13.01 -41.63
CA THR A 657 -20.73 -13.73 -41.97
C THR A 657 -20.75 -15.15 -41.40
N ASN A 658 -21.93 -15.79 -41.39
CA ASN A 658 -22.10 -17.16 -40.93
C ASN A 658 -21.43 -18.18 -41.87
N SER A 659 -20.92 -19.28 -41.30
CA SER A 659 -20.22 -20.37 -42.00
C SER A 659 -21.03 -21.12 -43.06
N ARG A 660 -22.34 -20.87 -43.18
CA ARG A 660 -23.19 -21.42 -44.26
C ARG A 660 -22.99 -20.74 -45.61
N PHE A 661 -22.45 -19.53 -45.63
CA PHE A 661 -22.07 -18.87 -46.88
C PHE A 661 -20.72 -19.41 -47.37
N LEU A 662 -20.54 -19.43 -48.69
CA LEU A 662 -19.33 -19.96 -49.31
C LEU A 662 -18.23 -18.89 -49.35
N TYR A 663 -17.17 -19.08 -48.59
CA TYR A 663 -15.95 -18.27 -48.61
C TYR A 663 -14.72 -19.15 -48.35
N ARG A 664 -13.56 -18.69 -48.81
CA ARG A 664 -12.35 -19.51 -48.92
C ARG A 664 -11.74 -19.82 -47.55
N GLU A 665 -11.73 -18.83 -46.67
CA GLU A 665 -10.95 -18.84 -45.44
C GLU A 665 -11.33 -20.00 -44.51
N LEU A 666 -12.59 -20.45 -44.53
CA LEU A 666 -13.05 -21.59 -43.73
C LEU A 666 -12.44 -22.92 -44.20
N ALA A 667 -12.35 -23.12 -45.51
CA ALA A 667 -11.77 -24.31 -46.12
C ALA A 667 -10.25 -24.33 -45.86
N ASP A 668 -9.57 -23.22 -46.16
CA ASP A 668 -8.12 -23.07 -45.94
C ASP A 668 -7.75 -23.33 -44.46
N TYR A 669 -8.54 -22.82 -43.51
CA TYR A 669 -8.32 -23.08 -42.08
C TYR A 669 -8.54 -24.56 -41.72
N SER A 670 -9.60 -25.18 -42.26
CA SER A 670 -9.91 -26.59 -41.98
C SER A 670 -8.82 -27.52 -42.52
N GLU A 671 -8.33 -27.28 -43.74
CA GLU A 671 -7.21 -28.05 -44.32
C GLU A 671 -5.94 -27.93 -43.48
N ARG A 672 -5.62 -26.73 -42.99
CA ARG A 672 -4.48 -26.50 -42.10
C ARG A 672 -4.63 -27.21 -40.76
N LEU A 673 -5.83 -27.26 -40.20
CA LEU A 673 -6.09 -27.99 -38.96
C LEU A 673 -5.91 -29.51 -39.16
N LEU A 674 -6.46 -30.06 -40.25
CA LEU A 674 -6.32 -31.48 -40.59
C LEU A 674 -4.86 -31.87 -40.80
N ALA A 675 -4.04 -30.99 -41.39
CA ALA A 675 -2.61 -31.23 -41.58
C ALA A 675 -1.81 -31.35 -40.26
N LEU A 676 -2.35 -30.92 -39.11
CA LEU A 676 -1.73 -31.07 -37.79
C LEU A 676 -2.06 -32.41 -37.12
N LEU A 677 -3.03 -33.16 -37.64
CA LEU A 677 -3.45 -34.42 -37.05
C LEU A 677 -2.50 -35.55 -37.44
N PRO A 678 -2.37 -36.60 -36.60
CA PRO A 678 -1.44 -37.69 -36.89
C PRO A 678 -1.73 -38.35 -38.24
N ALA A 679 -0.69 -38.53 -39.05
CA ALA A 679 -0.82 -39.19 -40.35
C ALA A 679 -1.40 -40.61 -40.18
N GLY A 680 -2.41 -40.95 -40.97
CA GLY A 680 -3.08 -42.26 -40.90
C GLY A 680 -4.06 -42.44 -39.73
N SER A 681 -4.35 -41.39 -38.95
CA SER A 681 -5.34 -41.45 -37.86
C SER A 681 -6.79 -41.60 -38.34
N GLY A 682 -7.07 -41.31 -39.62
CA GLY A 682 -8.43 -41.25 -40.17
C GLY A 682 -9.21 -40.00 -39.74
N LEU A 683 -8.58 -39.05 -39.04
CA LEU A 683 -9.19 -37.77 -38.70
C LEU A 683 -9.04 -36.80 -39.88
N ASP A 684 -10.00 -36.82 -40.80
CA ASP A 684 -9.97 -36.10 -42.08
C ASP A 684 -11.10 -35.08 -42.27
N THR A 685 -11.96 -34.91 -41.27
CA THR A 685 -13.17 -34.08 -41.34
C THR A 685 -13.25 -33.12 -40.15
N VAL A 686 -13.61 -31.86 -40.42
CA VAL A 686 -13.76 -30.81 -39.41
C VAL A 686 -15.24 -30.41 -39.27
N LEU A 687 -15.72 -30.32 -38.03
CA LEU A 687 -17.01 -29.71 -37.69
C LEU A 687 -16.76 -28.54 -36.72
N LEU A 688 -17.02 -27.32 -37.19
CA LEU A 688 -16.77 -26.09 -36.43
C LEU A 688 -18.01 -25.71 -35.61
N VAL A 689 -17.77 -25.31 -34.36
CA VAL A 689 -18.78 -24.89 -33.37
C VAL A 689 -18.34 -23.60 -32.67
N ASN A 690 -19.22 -22.94 -31.91
CA ASN A 690 -18.94 -21.59 -31.39
C ASN A 690 -18.05 -21.56 -30.15
N SER A 691 -17.96 -22.66 -29.39
CA SER A 691 -17.23 -22.69 -28.12
C SER A 691 -16.63 -24.07 -27.84
N GLY A 692 -15.68 -24.10 -26.89
CA GLY A 692 -15.15 -25.34 -26.34
C GLY A 692 -16.23 -26.22 -25.70
N SER A 693 -17.18 -25.62 -24.97
CA SER A 693 -18.31 -26.34 -24.37
C SER A 693 -19.19 -27.02 -25.43
N GLU A 694 -19.52 -26.33 -26.52
CA GLU A 694 -20.26 -26.93 -27.64
C GLU A 694 -19.46 -28.07 -28.31
N ALA A 695 -18.14 -27.92 -28.41
CA ALA A 695 -17.28 -28.94 -28.98
C ALA A 695 -17.26 -30.21 -28.11
N VAL A 696 -17.18 -30.05 -26.79
CA VAL A 696 -17.24 -31.17 -25.84
C VAL A 696 -18.61 -31.84 -25.88
N ASP A 697 -19.71 -31.06 -25.83
CA ASP A 697 -21.08 -31.61 -25.88
C ASP A 697 -21.30 -32.44 -27.15
N LEU A 698 -20.85 -31.92 -28.29
CA LEU A 698 -20.92 -32.61 -29.58
C LEU A 698 -20.03 -33.86 -29.59
N ALA A 699 -18.81 -33.78 -29.07
CA ALA A 699 -17.89 -34.92 -29.00
C ALA A 699 -18.46 -36.05 -28.14
N LEU A 700 -19.02 -35.73 -26.97
CA LEU A 700 -19.70 -36.69 -26.10
C LEU A 700 -20.87 -37.36 -26.85
N ARG A 701 -21.71 -36.57 -27.52
CA ARG A 701 -22.85 -37.08 -28.28
C ARG A 701 -22.43 -38.00 -29.42
N LEU A 702 -21.40 -37.62 -30.19
CA LEU A 702 -20.89 -38.42 -31.30
C LEU A 702 -20.25 -39.72 -30.80
N ALA A 703 -19.46 -39.66 -29.73
CA ALA A 703 -18.82 -40.84 -29.15
C ALA A 703 -19.85 -41.85 -28.62
N GLN A 704 -20.87 -41.37 -27.90
CA GLN A 704 -21.96 -42.22 -27.40
C GLN A 704 -22.77 -42.84 -28.54
N ALA A 705 -23.11 -42.04 -29.57
CA ALA A 705 -23.87 -42.54 -30.72
C ALA A 705 -23.08 -43.58 -31.54
N ALA A 706 -21.78 -43.36 -31.75
CA ALA A 706 -20.94 -44.25 -32.53
C ALA A 706 -20.60 -45.55 -31.80
N THR A 707 -20.42 -45.50 -30.48
CA THR A 707 -20.00 -46.67 -29.68
C THR A 707 -21.15 -47.41 -29.01
N GLY A 708 -22.31 -46.76 -28.84
CA GLY A 708 -23.42 -47.24 -28.02
C GLY A 708 -23.13 -47.26 -26.51
N ARG A 709 -22.01 -46.69 -26.05
CA ARG A 709 -21.60 -46.65 -24.64
C ARG A 709 -21.89 -45.28 -24.04
N SER A 710 -22.57 -45.25 -22.90
CA SER A 710 -22.89 -44.00 -22.18
C SER A 710 -21.82 -43.57 -21.19
N THR A 711 -21.03 -44.51 -20.68
CA THR A 711 -20.01 -44.28 -19.64
C THR A 711 -18.87 -43.40 -20.15
N VAL A 712 -18.57 -42.34 -19.39
CA VAL A 712 -17.46 -41.41 -19.63
C VAL A 712 -16.57 -41.36 -18.39
N VAL A 713 -15.26 -41.36 -18.62
CA VAL A 713 -14.26 -41.16 -17.57
C VAL A 713 -13.62 -39.79 -17.75
N ALA A 714 -13.66 -38.96 -16.71
CA ALA A 714 -13.03 -37.64 -16.68
C ALA A 714 -11.92 -37.62 -15.62
N LEU A 715 -10.89 -36.80 -15.84
CA LEU A 715 -9.83 -36.62 -14.86
C LEU A 715 -10.22 -35.56 -13.82
N ARG A 716 -9.71 -35.69 -12.60
CA ARG A 716 -9.76 -34.62 -11.57
C ARG A 716 -9.06 -33.35 -12.09
N GLU A 717 -9.36 -32.17 -11.55
CA GLU A 717 -8.77 -30.87 -11.94
C GLU A 717 -8.98 -30.47 -13.42
N ALA A 718 -9.86 -31.16 -14.17
CA ALA A 718 -10.14 -30.89 -15.56
C ALA A 718 -11.29 -29.91 -15.74
N TYR A 719 -11.15 -28.99 -16.70
CA TYR A 719 -12.18 -28.05 -17.13
C TYR A 719 -12.58 -28.34 -18.57
N HIS A 720 -13.86 -28.64 -18.80
CA HIS A 720 -14.39 -29.01 -20.12
C HIS A 720 -15.47 -28.04 -20.64
N GLY A 721 -15.87 -27.05 -19.83
CA GLY A 721 -16.91 -26.09 -20.18
C GLY A 721 -18.02 -26.02 -19.14
N TRP A 722 -19.02 -25.20 -19.47
CA TRP A 722 -20.11 -24.78 -18.57
C TRP A 722 -21.52 -25.07 -19.11
N THR A 723 -21.65 -25.80 -20.22
CA THR A 723 -22.95 -26.33 -20.65
C THR A 723 -23.28 -27.60 -19.88
N LEU A 724 -24.54 -28.03 -19.84
CA LEU A 724 -24.97 -29.17 -19.01
C LEU A 724 -24.15 -30.45 -19.22
N ALA A 725 -23.81 -30.79 -20.47
CA ALA A 725 -23.04 -32.01 -20.75
C ALA A 725 -21.53 -31.84 -20.50
N SER A 726 -20.95 -30.70 -20.85
CA SER A 726 -19.54 -30.39 -20.56
C SER A 726 -19.26 -30.20 -19.07
N ASP A 727 -20.15 -29.53 -18.32
CA ASP A 727 -20.05 -29.39 -16.85
C ASP A 727 -20.11 -30.74 -16.14
N ALA A 728 -20.94 -31.67 -16.64
CA ALA A 728 -21.03 -33.02 -16.07
C ALA A 728 -19.67 -33.75 -16.04
N VAL A 729 -18.80 -33.46 -17.01
CA VAL A 729 -17.44 -34.02 -17.12
C VAL A 729 -16.34 -33.05 -16.64
N THR A 730 -16.71 -31.89 -16.08
CA THR A 730 -15.81 -30.95 -15.40
C THR A 730 -15.62 -31.35 -13.93
N THR A 731 -14.41 -31.16 -13.43
CA THR A 731 -14.02 -31.41 -12.02
C THR A 731 -13.37 -30.20 -11.36
N SER A 732 -13.24 -29.07 -12.06
CA SER A 732 -12.91 -27.75 -11.50
C SER A 732 -13.97 -27.35 -10.47
N ALA A 733 -13.57 -27.21 -9.20
CA ALA A 733 -14.48 -27.00 -8.08
C ALA A 733 -15.05 -25.57 -7.97
N PHE A 734 -14.37 -24.59 -8.59
CA PHE A 734 -14.79 -23.18 -8.59
C PHE A 734 -16.07 -22.94 -9.38
N ASP A 735 -16.36 -23.83 -10.32
CA ASP A 735 -17.38 -23.65 -11.35
C ASP A 735 -18.74 -24.26 -10.96
N ASN A 736 -18.72 -25.33 -10.17
CA ASN A 736 -19.91 -25.99 -9.62
C ASN A 736 -19.60 -26.58 -8.23
N PRO A 737 -19.92 -25.84 -7.13
CA PRO A 737 -19.66 -26.28 -5.76
C PRO A 737 -20.37 -27.58 -5.38
N HIS A 738 -21.44 -27.93 -6.09
CA HIS A 738 -22.23 -29.15 -5.89
C HIS A 738 -21.92 -30.23 -6.93
N ALA A 739 -20.83 -30.10 -7.69
CA ALA A 739 -20.47 -31.05 -8.75
C ALA A 739 -20.43 -32.50 -8.26
N LEU A 740 -19.99 -32.74 -7.01
CA LEU A 740 -19.98 -34.10 -6.45
C LEU A 740 -21.38 -34.67 -6.16
N ALA A 741 -22.35 -33.83 -5.82
CA ALA A 741 -23.71 -34.25 -5.47
C ALA A 741 -24.62 -34.37 -6.70
N ASN A 742 -24.39 -33.55 -7.73
CA ASN A 742 -25.24 -33.44 -8.91
C ASN A 742 -24.65 -34.09 -10.17
N ARG A 743 -23.50 -34.79 -10.06
CA ARG A 743 -22.88 -35.46 -11.20
C ARG A 743 -23.74 -36.61 -11.71
N PRO A 744 -23.96 -36.73 -13.03
CA PRO A 744 -24.65 -37.87 -13.60
C PRO A 744 -23.93 -39.20 -13.36
N ASP A 745 -24.70 -40.27 -13.23
CA ASP A 745 -24.22 -41.64 -13.00
C ASP A 745 -23.34 -42.21 -14.13
N TRP A 746 -23.48 -41.67 -15.34
CA TRP A 746 -22.67 -42.03 -16.50
C TRP A 746 -21.26 -41.41 -16.51
N VAL A 747 -20.92 -40.55 -15.54
CA VAL A 747 -19.58 -39.94 -15.42
C VAL A 747 -18.82 -40.52 -14.21
N HIS A 748 -17.62 -41.03 -14.46
CA HIS A 748 -16.70 -41.48 -13.42
C HIS A 748 -15.43 -40.63 -13.40
N ILE A 749 -14.93 -40.30 -12.21
CA ILE A 749 -13.71 -39.51 -12.06
C ILE A 749 -12.52 -40.40 -11.76
N ALA A 750 -11.46 -40.24 -12.55
CA ALA A 750 -10.14 -40.77 -12.27
C ALA A 750 -9.24 -39.65 -11.74
N ASP A 751 -8.26 -40.00 -10.90
CA ASP A 751 -7.28 -39.03 -10.43
C ASP A 751 -6.33 -38.59 -11.55
N VAL A 752 -5.85 -37.35 -11.47
CA VAL A 752 -4.82 -36.86 -12.40
C VAL A 752 -3.53 -37.63 -12.17
N PRO A 753 -2.81 -38.02 -13.25
CA PRO A 753 -1.43 -38.47 -13.14
C PRO A 753 -0.50 -37.30 -12.75
N ASN A 754 -0.53 -36.91 -11.48
CA ASN A 754 0.23 -35.80 -10.92
C ASN A 754 1.28 -36.33 -9.92
N ARG A 755 2.57 -36.26 -10.27
CA ARG A 755 3.66 -36.79 -9.43
C ARG A 755 3.98 -35.92 -8.22
N PHE A 756 3.65 -34.64 -8.27
CA PHE A 756 4.00 -33.71 -7.20
C PHE A 756 2.95 -33.72 -6.08
N ARG A 757 1.66 -33.65 -6.46
CA ARG A 757 0.53 -33.54 -5.51
C ARG A 757 -0.53 -34.64 -5.65
N GLY A 758 -0.47 -35.49 -6.68
CA GLY A 758 -1.49 -36.51 -6.94
C GLY A 758 -1.39 -37.75 -6.06
N THR A 759 -2.45 -38.57 -6.12
CA THR A 759 -2.61 -39.84 -5.41
C THR A 759 -1.60 -40.91 -5.85
N TYR A 760 -1.26 -40.92 -7.14
CA TYR A 760 -0.39 -41.91 -7.76
C TYR A 760 0.90 -41.24 -8.29
N ARG A 761 1.94 -41.19 -7.45
CA ARG A 761 3.17 -40.42 -7.74
C ARG A 761 4.28 -41.20 -8.46
N GLY A 762 4.18 -42.54 -8.43
CA GLY A 762 5.21 -43.46 -8.95
C GLY A 762 6.54 -43.40 -8.18
N PRO A 763 7.49 -44.31 -8.46
CA PRO A 763 8.88 -44.19 -8.01
C PRO A 763 9.52 -42.95 -8.63
N ALA A 764 10.47 -42.29 -7.98
CA ALA A 764 11.06 -41.00 -8.42
C ALA A 764 11.59 -41.01 -9.88
N ASP A 765 11.99 -42.17 -10.40
CA ASP A 765 12.74 -42.29 -11.66
C ASP A 765 11.89 -42.79 -12.85
N ASP A 766 10.59 -43.05 -12.67
CA ASP A 766 9.70 -43.53 -13.73
C ASP A 766 8.96 -42.37 -14.43
N ALA A 767 9.26 -42.14 -15.71
CA ALA A 767 8.61 -41.10 -16.52
C ALA A 767 7.22 -41.51 -17.06
N ARG A 768 6.72 -42.72 -16.76
CA ARG A 768 5.41 -43.22 -17.20
C ARG A 768 4.42 -43.12 -16.04
N VAL A 769 3.52 -42.15 -16.05
CA VAL A 769 2.43 -42.05 -15.06
C VAL A 769 1.09 -41.96 -15.79
N GLY A 770 0.17 -42.86 -15.46
CA GLY A 770 -1.19 -42.92 -16.01
C GLY A 770 -1.48 -44.13 -16.89
N ALA A 771 -1.31 -45.37 -16.36
CA ALA A 771 -1.82 -46.59 -17.00
C ALA A 771 -3.17 -47.00 -16.39
#